data_AF-A0A2N1QSZ6-F1
#
_entry.id   AF-A0A2N1QSZ6-F1
#
_cell.length_a   1.000
_cell.length_b   1.000
_cell.length_c   1.000
_cell.angle_alpha   90.00
_cell.angle_beta   90.00
_cell.angle_gamma   90.00
#
_symmetry.space_group_name_H-M   'P 1'
#
loop_
_entity.id
_entity.type
_entity.pdbx_description
1 polymer ?
#
loop_
_entity_poly.entity_id
_entity_poly.type
_entity_poly.pdbx_seq_one_letter_code
_entity_poly.pdbx_strand_id
1 'polypeptide(L)'
;MDRSLWTQKRSCFAWFFFILYFCVQILFFSGVGTCTAQTLPPLHEAESMIGEGPEVLAAVAAMGRDEQMMELERQRMGAKYFFSATFGYSDEPLFETSEESASYRKLGIGAGLVFPIFGTWNKQKINALESQIRSIESEYRPRILKLHNLAALRKAYVTLWSECEKIAIAERFLKTEENTSKILIEREKKGLVLPADRIEFLTAYDMARRDIAVSNMRKTQALQIIRLATGQLWEMPQKMEIPTLPAFNGLEADIEKHPEISMRKETLKKYEDLMREKRSVDREGSFTVGATAAKDFPGEIGSGVYASVTINEPLGTAFSKEDKIKKAAEHDLKRAKREELFMRIKVQGEAEEAASLASYAVANIRAQESRLAALTEAVRERIMRHASLSGDTFEQLQKSRYQYYRGVMDLLDSEMIFMQTGADLLGYAYPDGPLSEPSERIRPIADNPLRSRMLDPDWLASKINVPGGNTRILELEKPVPKDYPAAGSSASTGVPHTATAVEPTKVVSTVSQPKEAKEGSIKTDVLMPKSVYVWDASSFLVPETRISSLEELKAKGFDHFLISFTAEQVKKFDDYYNRMELEDLLSTSKSMGIRVDLLLGEPTWLYPEERKDLIRIIERMKKFKFSGIHLDIEPDSLPGAEGKRKDLLAHLIETVKEVKNTTDLKLSVSVHPRYLDGSLGAILSKGFAGLGLEYLAVMIYTTNQDTAIKRMRDIMLMHPSLNFRLAQSIERVLPPEESYFSSGIDVYKQSMENISSELSNISKFNGVIIQSWEDIGGMFR
;
A
#
# COMPACT_ATOMS: atom_id res chain seq x y z
N MET A 1 78.65 -17.47 -7.19
CA MET A 1 77.53 -18.42 -7.25
C MET A 1 77.16 -18.82 -5.83
N ASP A 2 76.07 -18.35 -5.22
CA ASP A 2 75.12 -17.36 -5.71
C ASP A 2 74.52 -16.56 -4.56
N ARG A 3 74.98 -15.31 -4.49
CA ARG A 3 74.38 -14.21 -3.72
C ARG A 3 73.01 -13.79 -4.26
N SER A 4 72.46 -14.46 -5.29
CA SER A 4 71.23 -14.08 -6.00
C SER A 4 69.93 -14.46 -5.26
N LEU A 5 69.96 -15.48 -4.40
CA LEU A 5 68.79 -15.95 -3.66
C LEU A 5 68.42 -15.09 -2.43
N TRP A 6 69.37 -14.31 -1.92
CA TRP A 6 69.14 -13.42 -0.76
C TRP A 6 68.61 -12.03 -1.16
N THR A 7 68.95 -11.56 -2.36
CA THR A 7 68.44 -10.30 -2.91
C THR A 7 67.00 -10.40 -3.42
N GLN A 8 66.58 -11.56 -3.92
CA GLN A 8 65.23 -11.76 -4.45
C GLN A 8 64.16 -11.86 -3.34
N LYS A 9 64.48 -12.47 -2.18
CA LYS A 9 63.58 -12.49 -1.01
C LYS A 9 63.38 -11.13 -0.37
N ARG A 10 64.42 -10.28 -0.31
CA ARG A 10 64.29 -8.89 0.19
C ARG A 10 63.44 -8.02 -0.73
N SER A 11 63.52 -8.22 -2.06
CA SER A 11 62.71 -7.46 -3.01
C SER A 11 61.23 -7.83 -2.95
N CYS A 12 60.88 -9.11 -2.77
CA CYS A 12 59.49 -9.53 -2.54
C CYS A 12 58.93 -9.03 -1.21
N PHE A 13 59.73 -9.06 -0.13
CA PHE A 13 59.28 -8.55 1.19
C PHE A 13 59.10 -7.03 1.19
N ALA A 14 59.97 -6.29 0.49
CA ALA A 14 59.84 -4.85 0.31
C ALA A 14 58.62 -4.48 -0.55
N TRP A 15 58.35 -5.24 -1.61
CA TRP A 15 57.13 -5.06 -2.42
C TRP A 15 55.86 -5.37 -1.63
N PHE A 16 55.87 -6.40 -0.78
CA PHE A 16 54.73 -6.73 0.07
C PHE A 16 54.42 -5.64 1.10
N PHE A 17 55.45 -5.06 1.74
CA PHE A 17 55.28 -3.90 2.63
C PHE A 17 54.91 -2.62 1.89
N PHE A 18 55.40 -2.42 0.66
CA PHE A 18 55.03 -1.27 -0.16
C PHE A 18 53.57 -1.36 -0.61
N ILE A 19 53.09 -2.54 -1.02
CA ILE A 19 51.67 -2.80 -1.33
C ILE A 19 50.83 -2.69 -0.06
N LEU A 20 51.27 -3.20 1.09
CA LEU A 20 50.53 -3.07 2.34
C LEU A 20 50.47 -1.60 2.80
N TYR A 21 51.55 -0.84 2.67
CA TYR A 21 51.59 0.59 2.97
C TYR A 21 50.76 1.40 1.97
N PHE A 22 50.74 1.02 0.68
CA PHE A 22 49.90 1.64 -0.34
C PHE A 22 48.41 1.29 -0.15
N CYS A 23 48.08 0.06 0.30
CA CYS A 23 46.73 -0.34 0.68
C CYS A 23 46.27 0.36 1.97
N VAL A 24 47.15 0.56 2.94
CA VAL A 24 46.85 1.33 4.16
C VAL A 24 46.70 2.82 3.83
N GLN A 25 47.54 3.38 2.95
CA GLN A 25 47.37 4.76 2.46
C GLN A 25 46.10 4.92 1.62
N ILE A 26 45.72 3.94 0.80
CA ILE A 26 44.42 3.93 0.09
C ILE A 26 43.26 3.81 1.08
N LEU A 27 43.40 3.08 2.19
CA LEU A 27 42.40 3.06 3.27
C LEU A 27 42.32 4.38 4.06
N PHE A 28 43.39 5.20 4.06
CA PHE A 28 43.39 6.54 4.65
C PHE A 28 43.04 7.66 3.65
N PHE A 29 43.16 7.43 2.34
CA PHE A 29 42.82 8.39 1.26
C PHE A 29 41.52 8.08 0.52
N SER A 30 40.92 6.89 0.65
CA SER A 30 39.49 6.76 0.44
C SER A 30 38.84 7.44 1.62
N GLY A 31 38.38 8.67 1.40
CA GLY A 31 37.50 9.38 2.29
C GLY A 31 36.25 8.55 2.55
N VAL A 32 36.37 7.58 3.45
CA VAL A 32 35.29 7.17 4.33
C VAL A 32 35.09 8.41 5.19
N GLY A 33 34.34 9.37 4.64
CA GLY A 33 33.77 10.44 5.42
C GLY A 33 33.13 9.71 6.59
N THR A 34 33.68 9.92 7.78
CA THR A 34 32.93 9.72 9.00
C THR A 34 31.64 10.49 8.76
N CYS A 35 30.56 9.79 8.39
CA CYS A 35 29.23 10.38 8.28
C CYS A 35 28.81 10.72 9.70
N THR A 36 29.41 11.78 10.24
CA THR A 36 28.88 12.50 11.37
C THR A 36 27.55 13.04 10.89
N ALA A 37 26.46 12.52 11.46
CA ALA A 37 25.14 12.98 11.15
C ALA A 37 25.09 14.50 11.37
N GLN A 38 24.62 15.23 10.37
CA GLN A 38 24.55 16.68 10.45
C GLN A 38 23.24 17.11 11.10
N THR A 39 23.21 18.33 11.63
CA THR A 39 21.96 18.93 12.12
C THR A 39 21.00 19.17 10.96
N LEU A 40 19.74 18.75 11.10
CA LEU A 40 18.74 18.92 10.06
C LEU A 40 18.53 20.42 9.75
N PRO A 41 18.75 20.89 8.52
CA PRO A 41 18.56 22.29 8.16
C PRO A 41 17.07 22.64 8.04
N PRO A 42 16.72 23.94 7.98
CA PRO A 42 15.35 24.39 7.70
C PRO A 42 14.78 23.79 6.41
N LEU A 43 13.44 23.65 6.33
CA LEU A 43 12.77 23.00 5.20
C LEU A 43 13.21 23.54 3.83
N HIS A 44 13.34 24.86 3.67
CA HIS A 44 13.71 25.47 2.39
C HIS A 44 15.14 25.09 1.92
N GLU A 45 16.07 24.87 2.84
CA GLU A 45 17.42 24.39 2.51
C GLU A 45 17.36 22.89 2.17
N ALA A 46 16.61 22.10 2.92
CA ALA A 46 16.42 20.68 2.64
C ALA A 46 15.77 20.43 1.26
N GLU A 47 14.86 21.29 0.82
CA GLU A 47 14.24 21.23 -0.51
C GLU A 47 15.27 21.38 -1.64
N SER A 48 16.35 22.14 -1.43
CA SER A 48 17.41 22.29 -2.45
C SER A 48 18.20 21.00 -2.69
N MET A 49 18.16 20.06 -1.74
CA MET A 49 18.91 18.79 -1.77
C MET A 49 18.11 17.64 -2.39
N ILE A 50 16.86 17.84 -2.82
CA ILE A 50 15.99 16.78 -3.37
C ILE A 50 16.61 16.12 -4.62
N GLY A 51 17.43 16.86 -5.37
CA GLY A 51 18.15 16.33 -6.51
C GLY A 51 19.24 15.31 -6.16
N GLU A 52 19.68 15.26 -4.90
CA GLU A 52 20.77 14.41 -4.41
C GLU A 52 20.28 13.07 -3.85
N GLY A 53 18.96 12.86 -3.76
CA GLY A 53 18.38 11.59 -3.31
C GLY A 53 18.84 10.39 -4.17
N PRO A 54 19.16 9.23 -3.58
CA PRO A 54 19.70 8.07 -4.29
C PRO A 54 18.78 7.57 -5.41
N GLU A 55 17.46 7.63 -5.22
CA GLU A 55 16.49 7.22 -6.24
C GLU A 55 16.50 8.15 -7.46
N VAL A 56 16.63 9.47 -7.23
CA VAL A 56 16.73 10.47 -8.29
C VAL A 56 18.04 10.30 -9.06
N LEU A 57 19.16 10.12 -8.35
CA LEU A 57 20.47 9.90 -8.97
C LEU A 57 20.50 8.58 -9.79
N ALA A 58 19.88 7.51 -9.29
CA ALA A 58 19.74 6.26 -10.02
C ALA A 58 18.89 6.45 -11.30
N ALA A 59 17.81 7.23 -11.23
CA ALA A 59 16.99 7.55 -12.39
C ALA A 59 17.75 8.42 -13.41
N VAL A 60 18.56 9.38 -12.97
CA VAL A 60 19.43 10.19 -13.85
C VAL A 60 20.47 9.32 -14.55
N ALA A 61 21.06 8.35 -13.84
CA ALA A 61 21.99 7.39 -14.45
C ALA A 61 21.30 6.47 -15.48
N ALA A 62 20.09 6.01 -15.18
CA ALA A 62 19.28 5.23 -16.12
C ALA A 62 18.88 6.04 -17.36
N MET A 63 18.51 7.32 -17.19
CA MET A 63 18.27 8.26 -18.28
C MET A 63 19.50 8.41 -19.18
N GLY A 64 20.68 8.63 -18.60
CA GLY A 64 21.92 8.72 -19.37
C GLY A 64 22.22 7.44 -20.16
N ARG A 65 21.96 6.26 -19.58
CA ARG A 65 22.09 4.98 -20.31
C ARG A 65 21.12 4.90 -21.49
N ASP A 66 19.85 5.23 -21.27
CA ASP A 66 18.80 5.06 -22.28
C ASP A 66 18.95 6.07 -23.44
N GLU A 67 19.48 7.26 -23.16
CA GLU A 67 19.92 8.22 -24.18
C GLU A 67 21.04 7.64 -25.06
N GLN A 68 22.07 7.03 -24.46
CA GLN A 68 23.16 6.38 -25.22
C GLN A 68 22.65 5.17 -26.03
N MET A 69 21.71 4.39 -25.49
CA MET A 69 21.08 3.28 -26.21
C MET A 69 20.26 3.76 -27.40
N MET A 70 19.53 4.87 -27.25
CA MET A 70 18.82 5.50 -28.36
C MET A 70 19.77 5.94 -29.48
N GLU A 71 20.89 6.58 -29.12
CA GLU A 71 21.90 6.99 -30.11
C GLU A 71 22.58 5.78 -30.76
N LEU A 72 22.84 4.71 -30.00
CA LEU A 72 23.36 3.45 -30.53
C LEU A 72 22.41 2.81 -31.55
N GLU A 73 21.10 2.73 -31.26
CA GLU A 73 20.12 2.22 -32.21
C GLU A 73 20.04 3.09 -33.47
N ARG A 74 20.22 4.41 -33.33
CA ARG A 74 20.32 5.33 -34.46
C ARG A 74 21.56 5.06 -35.32
N GLN A 75 22.72 4.83 -34.69
CA GLN A 75 23.97 4.48 -35.37
C GLN A 75 23.94 3.10 -36.04
N ARG A 76 23.11 2.18 -35.52
CA ARG A 76 22.90 0.84 -36.10
C ARG A 76 22.04 0.85 -37.36
N MET A 77 21.37 1.97 -37.67
CA MET A 77 20.54 2.10 -38.87
C MET A 77 21.42 2.23 -40.12
N GLY A 78 20.98 1.62 -41.21
CA GLY A 78 21.63 1.74 -42.51
C GLY A 78 22.66 0.66 -42.79
N ALA A 79 23.64 1.02 -43.62
CA ALA A 79 24.62 0.09 -44.17
C ALA A 79 25.56 -0.45 -43.09
N LYS A 80 25.79 -1.76 -43.11
CA LYS A 80 26.73 -2.44 -42.20
C LYS A 80 27.89 -2.99 -43.01
N TYR A 81 29.08 -3.05 -42.42
CA TYR A 81 30.18 -3.84 -42.98
C TYR A 81 30.27 -5.18 -42.26
N PHE A 82 30.82 -6.18 -42.92
CA PHE A 82 31.14 -7.47 -42.30
C PHE A 82 32.52 -7.93 -42.71
N PHE A 83 33.12 -8.75 -41.85
CA PHE A 83 34.32 -9.52 -42.12
C PHE A 83 34.05 -10.96 -41.66
N SER A 84 34.38 -11.94 -42.50
CA SER A 84 34.23 -13.35 -42.19
C SER A 84 35.53 -14.09 -42.44
N ALA A 85 35.84 -15.04 -41.57
CA ALA A 85 36.91 -16.01 -41.75
C ALA A 85 36.33 -17.40 -41.47
N THR A 86 36.40 -18.30 -42.45
CA THR A 86 35.84 -19.65 -42.36
C THR A 86 36.96 -20.67 -42.52
N PHE A 87 37.00 -21.66 -41.64
CA PHE A 87 37.90 -22.81 -41.75
C PHE A 87 37.06 -24.08 -41.71
N GLY A 88 37.16 -24.89 -42.75
CA GLY A 88 36.39 -26.13 -42.89
C GLY A 88 37.25 -27.28 -43.36
N TYR A 89 36.84 -28.48 -42.99
CA TYR A 89 37.31 -29.73 -43.58
C TYR A 89 36.14 -30.34 -44.36
N SER A 90 36.38 -30.64 -45.62
CA SER A 90 35.44 -31.34 -46.49
C SER A 90 36.05 -32.67 -46.90
N ASP A 91 35.23 -33.71 -46.94
CA ASP A 91 35.56 -35.01 -47.52
C ASP A 91 34.42 -35.35 -48.48
N GLU A 92 34.66 -35.13 -49.76
CA GLU A 92 33.64 -35.14 -50.81
C GLU A 92 34.05 -36.13 -51.91
N PRO A 93 33.13 -36.94 -52.46
CA PRO A 93 33.45 -37.83 -53.57
C PRO A 93 33.93 -37.03 -54.78
N LEU A 94 34.94 -37.53 -55.51
CA LEU A 94 35.56 -36.82 -56.64
C LEU A 94 34.56 -36.46 -57.76
N PHE A 95 33.51 -37.26 -57.93
CA PHE A 95 32.34 -37.02 -58.80
C PHE A 95 31.15 -37.83 -58.25
N GLU A 96 29.91 -37.50 -58.67
CA GLU A 96 28.65 -38.03 -58.08
C GLU A 96 28.55 -39.57 -57.96
N THR A 97 29.30 -40.31 -58.78
CA THR A 97 29.29 -41.80 -58.81
C THR A 97 30.61 -42.44 -58.37
N SER A 98 31.55 -41.64 -57.84
CA SER A 98 32.87 -42.12 -57.41
C SER A 98 32.83 -42.77 -56.02
N GLU A 99 33.49 -43.92 -55.86
CA GLU A 99 33.83 -44.46 -54.53
C GLU A 99 35.07 -43.78 -53.92
N GLU A 100 35.82 -43.00 -54.71
CA GLU A 100 36.98 -42.24 -54.25
C GLU A 100 36.58 -40.82 -53.79
N SER A 101 37.00 -40.44 -52.59
CA SER A 101 36.79 -39.12 -51.99
C SER A 101 38.05 -38.26 -51.94
N ALA A 102 37.88 -36.96 -52.11
CA ALA A 102 38.89 -35.94 -51.90
C ALA A 102 38.65 -35.26 -50.55
N SER A 103 39.63 -35.39 -49.66
CA SER A 103 39.69 -34.64 -48.42
C SER A 103 40.51 -33.38 -48.59
N TYR A 104 39.94 -32.23 -48.25
CA TYR A 104 40.63 -30.95 -48.31
C TYR A 104 40.23 -30.06 -47.15
N ARG A 105 41.16 -29.18 -46.75
CA ARG A 105 40.90 -28.11 -45.79
C ARG A 105 40.77 -26.81 -46.54
N LYS A 106 39.78 -26.00 -46.18
CA LYS A 106 39.50 -24.71 -46.83
C LYS A 106 39.58 -23.59 -45.81
N LEU A 107 40.42 -22.61 -46.08
CA LEU A 107 40.44 -21.33 -45.36
C LEU A 107 39.86 -20.25 -46.27
N GLY A 108 38.70 -19.71 -45.91
CA GLY A 108 38.06 -18.57 -46.58
C GLY A 108 38.16 -17.31 -45.75
N ILE A 109 38.38 -16.17 -46.41
CA ILE A 109 38.20 -14.83 -45.86
C ILE A 109 37.24 -14.05 -46.76
N GLY A 110 36.41 -13.19 -46.17
CA GLY A 110 35.46 -12.36 -46.90
C GLY A 110 35.21 -11.05 -46.19
N ALA A 111 34.94 -10.00 -46.97
CA ALA A 111 34.53 -8.71 -46.44
C ALA A 111 33.57 -8.01 -47.41
N GLY A 112 32.69 -7.17 -46.88
CA GLY A 112 31.72 -6.46 -47.71
C GLY A 112 30.78 -5.55 -46.95
N LEU A 113 29.77 -5.06 -47.66
CA LEU A 113 28.72 -4.18 -47.14
C LEU A 113 27.34 -4.85 -47.28
N VAL A 114 26.49 -4.65 -46.28
CA VAL A 114 25.10 -5.13 -46.22
C VAL A 114 24.18 -3.92 -46.07
N PHE A 115 23.30 -3.73 -47.05
CA PHE A 115 22.29 -2.68 -47.06
C PHE A 115 20.92 -3.28 -46.70
N PRO A 116 20.26 -2.79 -45.63
CA PRO A 116 18.92 -3.24 -45.27
C PRO A 116 17.90 -2.71 -46.29
N ILE A 117 17.02 -3.59 -46.77
CA ILE A 117 15.94 -3.23 -47.71
C ILE A 117 14.62 -3.82 -47.22
N PHE A 118 13.50 -3.35 -47.78
CA PHE A 118 12.15 -3.79 -47.42
C PHE A 118 11.88 -3.69 -45.90
N GLY A 119 11.30 -4.73 -45.29
CA GLY A 119 10.92 -4.77 -43.88
C GLY A 119 12.10 -4.71 -42.91
N THR A 120 13.33 -5.01 -43.34
CA THR A 120 14.53 -4.86 -42.48
C THR A 120 14.83 -3.39 -42.18
N TRP A 121 14.58 -2.48 -43.13
CA TRP A 121 14.68 -1.04 -42.90
C TRP A 121 13.61 -0.55 -41.93
N ASN A 122 12.37 -1.00 -42.10
CA ASN A 122 11.26 -0.67 -41.19
C ASN A 122 11.50 -1.23 -39.78
N LYS A 123 12.06 -2.43 -39.65
CA LYS A 123 12.45 -3.02 -38.36
C LYS A 123 13.51 -2.18 -37.64
N GLN A 124 14.51 -1.66 -38.37
CA GLN A 124 15.49 -0.74 -37.81
C GLN A 124 14.84 0.57 -37.32
N LYS A 125 13.92 1.15 -38.10
CA LYS A 125 13.14 2.32 -37.67
C LYS A 125 12.27 2.04 -36.44
N ILE A 126 11.61 0.88 -36.40
CA ILE A 126 10.78 0.46 -35.26
C ILE A 126 11.64 0.34 -34.00
N ASN A 127 12.81 -0.31 -34.07
CA ASN A 127 13.74 -0.39 -32.94
C ASN A 127 14.17 1.01 -32.46
N ALA A 128 14.46 1.93 -33.40
CA ALA A 128 14.80 3.31 -33.05
C ALA A 128 13.62 4.05 -32.37
N LEU A 129 12.38 3.87 -32.85
CA LEU A 129 11.18 4.43 -32.22
C LEU A 129 10.90 3.82 -30.83
N GLU A 130 11.03 2.51 -30.67
CA GLU A 130 10.88 1.83 -29.38
C GLU A 130 11.97 2.26 -28.37
N SER A 131 13.18 2.55 -28.84
CA SER A 131 14.23 3.15 -28.00
C SER A 131 13.93 4.61 -27.66
N GLN A 132 13.35 5.39 -28.57
CA GLN A 132 12.88 6.76 -28.28
C GLN A 132 11.77 6.76 -27.22
N ILE A 133 10.81 5.84 -27.30
CA ILE A 133 9.75 5.69 -26.28
C ILE A 133 10.37 5.44 -24.90
N ARG A 134 11.31 4.50 -24.80
CA ARG A 134 12.05 4.23 -23.56
C ARG A 134 12.83 5.46 -23.07
N SER A 135 13.46 6.18 -23.99
CA SER A 135 14.18 7.42 -23.66
C SER A 135 13.26 8.49 -23.07
N ILE A 136 12.06 8.68 -23.64
CA ILE A 136 11.05 9.62 -23.11
C ILE A 136 10.68 9.22 -21.68
N GLU A 137 10.32 7.96 -21.43
CA GLU A 137 9.98 7.50 -20.08
C GLU A 137 11.13 7.75 -19.09
N SER A 138 12.37 7.45 -19.51
CA SER A 138 13.57 7.68 -18.69
C SER A 138 13.86 9.16 -18.44
N GLU A 139 13.51 10.06 -19.36
CA GLU A 139 13.70 11.52 -19.22
C GLU A 139 12.76 12.12 -18.17
N TYR A 140 11.49 11.69 -18.16
CA TYR A 140 10.50 12.21 -17.21
C TYR A 140 10.63 11.58 -15.83
N ARG A 141 11.16 10.37 -15.72
CA ARG A 141 11.28 9.65 -14.44
C ARG A 141 12.00 10.45 -13.34
N PRO A 142 13.18 11.07 -13.57
CA PRO A 142 13.81 11.96 -12.58
C PRO A 142 12.93 13.15 -12.18
N ARG A 143 12.13 13.72 -13.10
CA ARG A 143 11.25 14.86 -12.81
C ARG A 143 10.10 14.43 -11.91
N ILE A 144 9.46 13.31 -12.22
CA ILE A 144 8.39 12.70 -11.41
C ILE A 144 8.91 12.37 -10.00
N LEU A 145 10.07 11.73 -9.90
CA LEU A 145 10.67 11.39 -8.62
C LEU A 145 11.02 12.62 -7.79
N LYS A 146 11.55 13.69 -8.40
CA LYS A 146 11.81 14.96 -7.68
C LYS A 146 10.53 15.56 -7.13
N LEU A 147 9.44 15.56 -7.91
CA LEU A 147 8.15 16.08 -7.47
C LEU A 147 7.58 15.26 -6.30
N HIS A 148 7.59 13.92 -6.40
CA HIS A 148 7.15 13.04 -5.32
C HIS A 148 8.03 13.19 -4.06
N ASN A 149 9.35 13.25 -4.22
CA ASN A 149 10.28 13.45 -3.11
C ASN A 149 10.10 14.82 -2.45
N LEU A 150 9.76 15.87 -3.21
CA LEU A 150 9.45 17.18 -2.67
C LEU A 150 8.20 17.14 -1.77
N ALA A 151 7.11 16.54 -2.26
CA ALA A 151 5.88 16.39 -1.47
C ALA A 151 6.13 15.52 -0.22
N ALA A 152 6.81 14.40 -0.38
CA ALA A 152 7.16 13.50 0.72
C ALA A 152 8.06 14.18 1.76
N LEU A 153 9.08 14.93 1.31
CA LEU A 153 9.97 15.71 2.18
C LEU A 153 9.17 16.72 3.02
N ARG A 154 8.32 17.52 2.38
CA ARG A 154 7.48 18.52 3.06
C ARG A 154 6.58 17.88 4.11
N LYS A 155 5.88 16.79 3.74
CA LYS A 155 4.97 16.06 4.65
C LYS A 155 5.73 15.46 5.83
N ALA A 156 6.89 14.85 5.58
CA ALA A 156 7.73 14.29 6.62
C ALA A 156 8.27 15.37 7.56
N TYR A 157 8.68 16.53 7.02
CA TYR A 157 9.15 17.66 7.82
C TYR A 157 8.04 18.23 8.73
N VAL A 158 6.81 18.34 8.20
CA VAL A 158 5.60 18.73 8.95
C VAL A 158 5.28 17.71 10.04
N THR A 159 5.33 16.41 9.75
CA THR A 159 5.16 15.36 10.77
C THR A 159 6.23 15.47 11.85
N LEU A 160 7.50 15.65 11.47
CA LEU A 160 8.61 15.75 12.42
C LEU A 160 8.44 16.95 13.35
N TRP A 161 7.97 18.09 12.84
CA TRP A 161 7.62 19.25 13.64
C TRP A 161 6.46 18.97 14.61
N SER A 162 5.32 18.50 14.11
CA SER A 162 4.13 18.24 14.93
C SER A 162 4.42 17.24 16.04
N GLU A 163 5.13 16.15 15.74
CA GLU A 163 5.47 15.13 16.72
C GLU A 163 6.51 15.63 17.76
N CYS A 164 7.39 16.58 17.43
CA CYS A 164 8.23 17.25 18.43
C CYS A 164 7.38 18.10 19.39
N GLU A 165 6.41 18.85 18.88
CA GLU A 165 5.49 19.66 19.71
C GLU A 165 4.61 18.79 20.62
N LYS A 166 4.12 17.64 20.11
CA LYS A 166 3.36 16.66 20.88
C LYS A 166 4.18 16.05 22.03
N ILE A 167 5.43 15.67 21.77
CA ILE A 167 6.33 15.20 22.83
C ILE A 167 6.53 16.30 23.88
N ALA A 168 6.78 17.54 23.44
CA ALA A 168 7.01 18.65 24.36
C ALA A 168 5.80 18.90 25.29
N ILE A 169 4.56 18.84 24.79
CA ILE A 169 3.36 19.00 25.64
C ILE A 169 3.13 17.78 26.54
N ALA A 170 3.38 16.56 26.06
CA ALA A 170 3.26 15.34 26.87
C ALA A 170 4.27 15.33 28.03
N GLU A 171 5.53 15.68 27.78
CA GLU A 171 6.54 15.82 28.83
C GLU A 171 6.17 16.87 29.87
N ARG A 172 5.54 17.99 29.45
CA ARG A 172 5.03 19.01 30.39
C ARG A 172 3.90 18.47 31.26
N PHE A 173 2.97 17.71 30.69
CA PHE A 173 1.91 17.06 31.44
C PHE A 173 2.48 16.05 32.44
N LEU A 174 3.47 15.24 32.03
CA LEU A 174 4.13 14.25 32.90
C LEU A 174 4.85 14.90 34.10
N LYS A 175 5.38 16.12 33.98
CA LYS A 175 5.99 16.83 35.12
C LYS A 175 5.04 17.05 36.30
N THR A 176 3.71 16.99 36.11
CA THR A 176 2.76 17.17 37.21
C THR A 176 2.47 15.87 37.98
N GLU A 177 2.89 14.72 37.46
CA GLU A 177 2.52 13.40 37.99
C GLU A 177 2.92 13.19 39.45
N GLU A 178 4.17 13.50 39.81
CA GLU A 178 4.68 13.22 41.15
C GLU A 178 3.89 13.98 42.22
N ASN A 179 3.67 15.28 42.00
CA ASN A 179 2.88 16.10 42.92
C ASN A 179 1.41 15.67 42.93
N THR A 180 0.83 15.32 41.78
CA THR A 180 -0.57 14.87 41.71
C THR A 180 -0.77 13.54 42.42
N SER A 181 0.13 12.57 42.22
CA SER A 181 0.10 11.26 42.86
C SER A 181 0.19 11.38 44.38
N LYS A 182 1.11 12.21 44.90
CA LYS A 182 1.22 12.49 46.34
C LYS A 182 -0.09 13.00 46.93
N ILE A 183 -0.72 13.99 46.27
CA ILE A 183 -1.98 14.58 46.74
C ILE A 183 -3.12 13.55 46.70
N LEU A 184 -3.25 12.76 45.63
CA LEU A 184 -4.30 11.75 45.52
C LEU A 184 -4.15 10.62 46.56
N ILE A 185 -2.92 10.17 46.83
CA ILE A 185 -2.65 9.15 47.86
C ILE A 185 -3.01 9.68 49.25
N GLU A 186 -2.66 10.92 49.58
CA GLU A 186 -3.05 11.52 50.86
C GLU A 186 -4.56 11.65 51.02
N ARG A 187 -5.28 11.93 49.93
CA ARG A 187 -6.74 12.05 49.93
C ARG A 187 -7.44 10.70 50.01
N GLU A 188 -6.92 9.67 49.34
CA GLU A 188 -7.37 8.29 49.49
C GLU A 188 -7.22 7.81 50.93
N LYS A 189 -6.06 8.06 51.57
CA LYS A 189 -5.84 7.73 53.00
C LYS A 189 -6.84 8.40 53.93
N LYS A 190 -7.36 9.57 53.56
CA LYS A 190 -8.38 10.32 54.31
C LYS A 190 -9.82 9.92 53.93
N GLY A 191 -10.01 8.96 53.04
CA GLY A 191 -11.33 8.52 52.55
C GLY A 191 -12.03 9.55 51.66
N LEU A 192 -11.29 10.52 51.10
CA LEU A 192 -11.83 11.60 50.26
C LEU A 192 -11.89 11.23 48.77
N VAL A 193 -11.18 10.18 48.36
CA VAL A 193 -11.10 9.68 46.98
C VAL A 193 -11.16 8.16 47.02
N LEU A 194 -11.92 7.56 46.09
CA LEU A 194 -11.96 6.11 45.95
C LEU A 194 -10.69 5.58 45.27
N PRO A 195 -10.22 4.37 45.61
CA PRO A 195 -9.05 3.77 44.95
C PRO A 195 -9.21 3.67 43.43
N ALA A 196 -10.41 3.38 42.95
CA ALA A 196 -10.73 3.32 41.52
C ALA A 196 -10.50 4.67 40.82
N ASP A 197 -11.01 5.76 41.40
CA ASP A 197 -10.84 7.11 40.86
C ASP A 197 -9.35 7.49 40.81
N ARG A 198 -8.58 7.20 41.88
CA ARG A 198 -7.13 7.45 41.90
C ARG A 198 -6.43 6.73 40.76
N ILE A 199 -6.75 5.45 40.54
CA ILE A 199 -6.15 4.67 39.45
C ILE A 199 -6.50 5.29 38.10
N GLU A 200 -7.78 5.62 37.85
CA GLU A 200 -8.23 6.28 36.63
C GLU A 200 -7.45 7.59 36.35
N PHE A 201 -7.26 8.41 37.39
CA PHE A 201 -6.46 9.63 37.30
C PHE A 201 -5.01 9.38 36.90
N LEU A 202 -4.40 8.32 37.44
CA LEU A 202 -3.01 7.99 37.17
C LEU A 202 -2.82 7.41 35.77
N THR A 203 -3.80 6.68 35.23
CA THR A 203 -3.80 6.15 33.85
C THR A 203 -3.59 7.25 32.81
N ALA A 204 -4.04 8.49 33.06
CA ALA A 204 -3.82 9.62 32.16
C ALA A 204 -2.32 9.87 31.86
N TYR A 205 -1.44 9.65 32.84
CA TYR A 205 0.00 9.80 32.68
C TYR A 205 0.61 8.63 31.89
N ASP A 206 0.13 7.41 32.09
CA ASP A 206 0.52 6.26 31.28
C ASP A 206 0.14 6.45 29.81
N MET A 207 -1.03 7.04 29.55
CA MET A 207 -1.39 7.39 28.18
C MET A 207 -0.48 8.46 27.58
N ALA A 208 -0.02 9.45 28.36
CA ALA A 208 0.94 10.45 27.87
C ALA A 208 2.32 9.83 27.56
N ARG A 209 2.79 8.85 28.35
CA ARG A 209 4.00 8.07 28.03
C ARG A 209 3.83 7.26 26.74
N ARG A 210 2.68 6.62 26.55
CA ARG A 210 2.33 5.91 25.30
C ARG A 210 2.37 6.87 24.11
N ASP A 211 1.81 8.07 24.25
CA ASP A 211 1.80 9.07 23.18
C ASP A 211 3.23 9.48 22.80
N ILE A 212 4.14 9.68 23.77
CA ILE A 212 5.57 9.93 23.50
C ILE A 212 6.21 8.77 22.72
N ALA A 213 5.93 7.52 23.09
CA ALA A 213 6.47 6.35 22.39
C ALA A 213 5.99 6.29 20.93
N VAL A 214 4.71 6.56 20.68
CA VAL A 214 4.14 6.65 19.33
C VAL A 214 4.77 7.80 18.54
N SER A 215 4.92 8.98 19.15
CA SER A 215 5.56 10.13 18.51
C SER A 215 7.02 9.84 18.14
N ASN A 216 7.79 9.16 18.99
CA ASN A 216 9.17 8.77 18.68
C ASN A 216 9.26 7.80 17.48
N MET A 217 8.34 6.85 17.38
CA MET A 217 8.23 5.97 16.21
C MET A 217 7.95 6.80 14.94
N ARG A 218 6.98 7.71 14.98
CA ARG A 218 6.61 8.58 13.85
C ARG A 218 7.75 9.52 13.44
N LYS A 219 8.48 10.11 14.40
CA LYS A 219 9.69 10.91 14.13
C LYS A 219 10.76 10.10 13.39
N THR A 220 10.95 8.84 13.78
CA THR A 220 11.90 7.93 13.13
C THR A 220 11.52 7.67 11.66
N GLN A 221 10.25 7.39 11.40
CA GLN A 221 9.72 7.21 10.05
C GLN A 221 9.84 8.48 9.20
N ALA A 222 9.46 9.63 9.75
CA ALA A 222 9.58 10.93 9.09
C ALA A 222 11.04 11.26 8.73
N LEU A 223 11.97 11.06 9.67
CA LEU A 223 13.39 11.32 9.42
C LEU A 223 13.97 10.37 8.36
N GLN A 224 13.51 9.12 8.31
CA GLN A 224 13.91 8.18 7.25
C GLN A 224 13.49 8.69 5.86
N ILE A 225 12.27 9.21 5.72
CA ILE A 225 11.79 9.80 4.46
C ILE A 225 12.67 11.00 4.07
N ILE A 226 12.98 11.90 5.02
CA ILE A 226 13.84 13.06 4.79
C ILE A 226 15.24 12.62 4.31
N ARG A 227 15.84 11.61 4.96
CA ARG A 227 17.15 11.06 4.58
C ARG A 227 17.14 10.46 3.17
N LEU A 228 16.07 9.75 2.80
CA LEU A 228 15.92 9.19 1.45
C LEU A 228 15.70 10.27 0.40
N ALA A 229 14.95 11.33 0.71
CA ALA A 229 14.70 12.43 -0.23
C ALA A 229 15.95 13.30 -0.45
N THR A 230 16.75 13.54 0.59
CA THR A 230 17.94 14.41 0.55
C THR A 230 19.23 13.67 0.25
N GLY A 231 19.26 12.34 0.39
CA GLY A 231 20.48 11.53 0.23
C GLY A 231 21.51 11.68 1.36
N GLN A 232 21.15 12.38 2.45
CA GLN A 232 22.05 12.69 3.56
C GLN A 232 21.57 12.10 4.89
N LEU A 233 22.50 11.88 5.83
CA LEU A 233 22.19 11.40 7.18
C LEU A 233 22.06 12.59 8.15
N TRP A 234 20.86 12.73 8.71
CA TRP A 234 20.52 13.79 9.66
C TRP A 234 20.40 13.28 11.09
N GLU A 235 20.81 14.07 12.08
CA GLU A 235 20.54 13.79 13.50
C GLU A 235 19.05 13.96 13.83
N MET A 236 18.56 13.25 14.85
CA MET A 236 17.17 13.36 15.28
C MET A 236 16.95 14.69 16.01
N PRO A 237 16.14 15.62 15.48
CA PRO A 237 15.92 16.89 16.14
C PRO A 237 15.09 16.70 17.42
N GLN A 238 15.43 17.47 18.46
CA GLN A 238 14.62 17.56 19.68
C GLN A 238 13.54 18.64 19.58
N LYS A 239 13.81 19.70 18.81
CA LYS A 239 12.89 20.82 18.56
C LYS A 239 12.96 21.22 17.09
N MET A 240 11.84 21.68 16.57
CA MET A 240 11.68 22.12 15.19
C MET A 240 10.99 23.47 15.17
N GLU A 241 11.33 24.33 14.20
CA GLU A 241 10.55 25.53 13.91
C GLU A 241 9.32 25.17 13.07
N ILE A 242 8.29 26.03 13.09
CA ILE A 242 7.09 25.85 12.27
C ILE A 242 7.52 25.88 10.78
N PRO A 243 7.23 24.83 10.00
CA PRO A 243 7.66 24.77 8.61
C PRO A 243 7.01 25.86 7.77
N THR A 244 7.81 26.54 6.94
CA THR A 244 7.34 27.50 5.95
C THR A 244 7.11 26.81 4.61
N LEU A 245 5.93 27.00 4.02
CA LEU A 245 5.59 26.48 2.70
C LEU A 245 5.45 27.64 1.68
N PRO A 246 5.66 27.40 0.38
CA PRO A 246 5.34 28.36 -0.66
C PRO A 246 3.88 28.85 -0.56
N ALA A 247 3.65 30.12 -0.92
CA ALA A 247 2.31 30.67 -1.00
C ALA A 247 1.47 29.91 -2.04
N PHE A 248 0.24 29.54 -1.67
CA PHE A 248 -0.70 28.88 -2.57
C PHE A 248 -1.64 29.93 -3.19
N ASN A 249 -1.53 30.14 -4.50
CA ASN A 249 -2.30 31.16 -5.22
C ASN A 249 -3.59 30.64 -5.85
N GLY A 250 -3.94 29.36 -5.62
CA GLY A 250 -5.12 28.71 -6.18
C GLY A 250 -4.78 27.53 -7.08
N LEU A 251 -5.79 26.71 -7.36
CA LEU A 251 -5.69 25.55 -8.26
C LEU A 251 -5.82 25.97 -9.74
N GLU A 252 -5.23 27.11 -10.14
CA GLU A 252 -5.16 27.54 -11.56
C GLU A 252 -4.12 26.76 -12.37
N ALA A 253 -3.56 25.71 -11.76
CA ALA A 253 -2.56 24.84 -12.31
C ALA A 253 -3.06 24.17 -13.58
N ASP A 254 -2.26 24.27 -14.63
CA ASP A 254 -2.44 23.49 -15.83
C ASP A 254 -2.11 22.03 -15.49
N ILE A 255 -3.09 21.28 -14.96
CA ILE A 255 -2.95 19.84 -14.63
C ILE A 255 -2.37 19.08 -15.84
N GLU A 256 -2.62 19.56 -17.07
CA GLU A 256 -2.03 19.03 -18.30
C GLU A 256 -0.49 19.09 -18.34
N LYS A 257 0.13 20.01 -17.60
CA LYS A 257 1.60 20.14 -17.47
C LYS A 257 2.19 19.20 -16.43
N HIS A 258 1.39 18.45 -15.68
CA HIS A 258 1.92 17.47 -14.74
C HIS A 258 2.88 16.50 -15.46
N PRO A 259 4.08 16.21 -14.91
CA PRO A 259 5.10 15.43 -15.61
C PRO A 259 4.60 14.06 -16.07
N GLU A 260 3.78 13.39 -15.26
CA GLU A 260 3.21 12.08 -15.61
C GLU A 260 2.23 12.16 -16.78
N ILE A 261 1.43 13.24 -16.88
CA ILE A 261 0.50 13.44 -18.00
C ILE A 261 1.29 13.81 -19.26
N SER A 262 2.26 14.72 -19.14
CA SER A 262 3.13 15.14 -20.24
C SER A 262 3.89 13.96 -20.85
N MET A 263 4.49 13.11 -20.01
CA MET A 263 5.18 11.89 -20.43
C MET A 263 4.25 10.96 -21.23
N ARG A 264 3.03 10.71 -20.74
CA ARG A 264 2.07 9.82 -21.41
C ARG A 264 1.60 10.40 -22.74
N LYS A 265 1.37 11.71 -22.79
CA LYS A 265 0.98 12.44 -24.01
C LYS A 265 2.06 12.40 -25.08
N GLU A 266 3.32 12.55 -24.69
CA GLU A 266 4.46 12.46 -25.60
C GLU A 266 4.68 11.03 -26.09
N THR A 267 4.60 10.06 -25.18
CA THR A 267 4.68 8.63 -25.49
C THR A 267 3.58 8.19 -26.46
N LEU A 268 2.36 8.69 -26.26
CA LEU A 268 1.21 8.41 -27.15
C LEU A 268 1.50 8.84 -28.60
N LYS A 269 2.09 10.02 -28.82
CA LYS A 269 2.48 10.47 -30.16
C LYS A 269 3.45 9.50 -30.84
N LYS A 270 4.40 8.93 -30.08
CA LYS A 270 5.35 7.94 -30.61
C LYS A 270 4.69 6.60 -30.94
N TYR A 271 3.70 6.17 -30.15
CA TYR A 271 2.90 4.98 -30.52
C TYR A 271 2.09 5.19 -31.80
N GLU A 272 1.60 6.41 -32.07
CA GLU A 272 0.95 6.75 -33.34
C GLU A 272 1.92 6.64 -34.52
N ASP A 273 3.17 7.08 -34.36
CA ASP A 273 4.21 6.94 -35.39
C ASP A 273 4.62 5.47 -35.61
N LEU A 274 4.78 4.72 -34.53
CA LEU A 274 5.12 3.30 -34.56
C LEU A 274 4.04 2.47 -35.26
N MET A 275 2.75 2.81 -35.10
CA MET A 275 1.65 2.18 -35.83
C MET A 275 1.79 2.37 -37.36
N ARG A 276 2.27 3.52 -37.83
CA ARG A 276 2.46 3.78 -39.28
C ARG A 276 3.56 2.91 -39.86
N GLU A 277 4.67 2.74 -39.14
CA GLU A 277 5.84 1.98 -39.60
C GLU A 277 5.65 0.45 -39.50
N LYS A 278 4.84 -0.05 -38.55
CA LYS A 278 4.55 -1.49 -38.38
C LYS A 278 3.70 -2.11 -39.50
N ARG A 279 3.23 -1.34 -40.48
CA ARG A 279 2.35 -1.78 -41.60
C ARG A 279 3.05 -2.64 -42.67
N SER A 280 4.37 -2.83 -42.62
CA SER A 280 5.12 -3.55 -43.69
C SER A 280 6.43 -4.20 -43.21
N VAL A 281 6.36 -5.08 -42.21
CA VAL A 281 7.55 -5.69 -41.58
C VAL A 281 7.78 -7.16 -41.96
N ASP A 282 6.75 -7.89 -42.43
CA ASP A 282 6.81 -9.35 -42.62
C ASP A 282 7.84 -9.83 -43.66
N ARG A 283 8.25 -8.96 -44.58
CA ARG A 283 9.26 -9.24 -45.61
C ARG A 283 10.57 -8.60 -45.27
N GLU A 284 11.48 -9.36 -44.69
CA GLU A 284 12.85 -8.91 -44.43
C GLU A 284 13.71 -9.05 -45.69
N GLY A 285 14.63 -8.10 -45.90
CA GLY A 285 15.47 -8.10 -47.08
C GLY A 285 16.83 -7.45 -46.83
N SER A 286 17.85 -7.96 -47.51
CA SER A 286 19.18 -7.35 -47.53
C SER A 286 19.80 -7.43 -48.92
N PHE A 287 20.53 -6.38 -49.29
CA PHE A 287 21.39 -6.35 -50.46
C PHE A 287 22.84 -6.33 -49.99
N THR A 288 23.61 -7.35 -50.36
CA THR A 288 25.01 -7.52 -49.94
C THR A 288 25.93 -7.42 -51.14
N VAL A 289 27.02 -6.66 -51.00
CA VAL A 289 28.11 -6.59 -51.97
C VAL A 289 29.42 -6.91 -51.25
N GLY A 290 30.16 -7.91 -51.72
CA GLY A 290 31.35 -8.38 -51.02
C GLY A 290 32.41 -8.99 -51.94
N ALA A 291 33.61 -9.13 -51.38
CA ALA A 291 34.73 -9.82 -51.97
C ALA A 291 35.18 -10.97 -51.06
N THR A 292 35.56 -12.09 -51.66
CA THR A 292 36.06 -13.27 -50.94
C THR A 292 37.39 -13.74 -51.52
N ALA A 293 38.21 -14.34 -50.67
CA ALA A 293 39.39 -15.09 -51.07
C ALA A 293 39.43 -16.38 -50.25
N ALA A 294 39.72 -17.51 -50.89
CA ALA A 294 39.81 -18.81 -50.22
C ALA A 294 41.06 -19.55 -50.68
N LYS A 295 41.63 -20.36 -49.79
CA LYS A 295 42.76 -21.24 -50.07
C LYS A 295 42.42 -22.65 -49.64
N ASP A 296 42.53 -23.59 -50.59
CA ASP A 296 42.34 -25.01 -50.34
C ASP A 296 43.69 -25.68 -50.02
N PHE A 297 43.66 -26.71 -49.18
CA PHE A 297 44.84 -27.45 -48.75
C PHE A 297 44.59 -28.97 -48.84
N PRO A 298 45.30 -29.68 -49.73
CA PRO A 298 46.18 -29.16 -50.78
C PRO A 298 45.37 -28.55 -51.95
N GLY A 299 45.74 -27.36 -52.44
CA GLY A 299 44.99 -26.68 -53.51
C GLY A 299 45.43 -25.24 -53.81
N GLU A 300 44.70 -24.58 -54.69
CA GLU A 300 44.97 -23.21 -55.17
C GLU A 300 44.24 -22.13 -54.34
N ILE A 301 44.60 -20.86 -54.62
CA ILE A 301 43.93 -19.69 -54.05
C ILE A 301 42.86 -19.22 -55.03
N GLY A 302 41.61 -19.19 -54.60
CA GLY A 302 40.49 -18.58 -55.32
C GLY A 302 40.14 -17.20 -54.77
N SER A 303 39.69 -16.30 -55.65
CA SER A 303 39.13 -15.00 -55.26
C SER A 303 37.86 -14.71 -56.05
N GLY A 304 36.89 -14.03 -55.45
CA GLY A 304 35.64 -13.68 -56.10
C GLY A 304 35.05 -12.37 -55.59
N VAL A 305 34.20 -11.76 -56.42
CA VAL A 305 33.31 -10.67 -56.03
C VAL A 305 31.87 -11.14 -56.25
N TYR A 306 30.97 -10.74 -55.38
CA TYR A 306 29.57 -11.13 -55.50
C TYR A 306 28.64 -10.00 -55.04
N ALA A 307 27.44 -10.02 -55.62
CA ALA A 307 26.30 -9.25 -55.15
C ALA A 307 25.15 -10.23 -54.89
N SER A 308 24.51 -10.15 -53.73
CA SER A 308 23.41 -11.03 -53.37
C SER A 308 22.25 -10.25 -52.80
N VAL A 309 21.04 -10.58 -53.24
CA VAL A 309 19.79 -10.13 -52.62
C VAL A 309 19.22 -11.30 -51.83
N THR A 310 19.01 -11.10 -50.54
CA THR A 310 18.36 -12.10 -49.68
C THR A 310 17.02 -11.56 -49.23
N ILE A 311 15.95 -12.33 -49.41
CA ILE A 311 14.60 -12.00 -48.97
C ILE A 311 14.13 -13.14 -48.07
N ASN A 312 13.70 -12.80 -46.86
CA ASN A 312 13.21 -13.74 -45.87
C ASN A 312 11.77 -13.37 -45.52
N GLU A 313 10.85 -14.32 -45.69
CA GLU A 313 9.45 -14.17 -45.29
C GLU A 313 9.00 -15.47 -44.62
N PRO A 314 8.50 -15.43 -43.36
CA PRO A 314 7.97 -16.62 -42.71
C PRO A 314 6.77 -17.19 -43.49
N LEU A 315 6.78 -18.49 -43.78
CA LEU A 315 5.69 -19.14 -44.53
C LEU A 315 4.31 -18.94 -43.87
N GLY A 316 4.26 -18.84 -42.54
CA GLY A 316 3.02 -18.61 -41.80
C GLY A 316 2.40 -17.21 -42.02
N THR A 317 3.19 -16.20 -42.34
CA THR A 317 2.72 -14.83 -42.63
C THR A 317 2.51 -14.61 -44.12
N ALA A 318 3.31 -15.25 -44.99
CA ALA A 318 3.22 -15.15 -46.45
C ALA A 318 1.84 -15.51 -47.03
N PHE A 319 1.10 -16.40 -46.38
CA PHE A 319 -0.23 -16.87 -46.82
C PHE A 319 -1.39 -16.39 -45.94
N SER A 320 -1.12 -15.58 -44.90
CA SER A 320 -2.15 -15.06 -44.00
C SER A 320 -2.82 -13.82 -44.59
N LYS A 321 -4.16 -13.77 -44.56
CA LYS A 321 -4.93 -12.54 -44.87
C LYS A 321 -4.96 -11.54 -43.71
N GLU A 322 -4.58 -11.98 -42.51
CA GLU A 322 -4.58 -11.14 -41.31
C GLU A 322 -3.17 -10.66 -40.96
N ASP A 323 -3.01 -9.34 -40.87
CA ASP A 323 -1.80 -8.66 -40.39
C ASP A 323 -1.85 -8.56 -38.86
N LYS A 324 -1.31 -9.58 -38.19
CA LYS A 324 -1.27 -9.66 -36.72
C LYS A 324 -0.37 -8.57 -36.10
N ILE A 325 0.67 -8.13 -36.79
CA ILE A 325 1.57 -7.07 -36.31
C ILE A 325 0.83 -5.74 -36.26
N LYS A 326 0.04 -5.44 -37.29
CA LYS A 326 -0.82 -4.25 -37.31
C LYS A 326 -1.88 -4.31 -36.21
N LYS A 327 -2.56 -5.45 -36.05
CA LYS A 327 -3.54 -5.63 -34.95
C LYS A 327 -2.88 -5.42 -33.58
N ALA A 328 -1.68 -5.95 -33.36
CA ALA A 328 -0.93 -5.74 -32.13
C ALA A 328 -0.61 -4.24 -31.91
N ALA A 329 -0.14 -3.54 -32.94
CA ALA A 329 0.12 -2.10 -32.86
C ALA A 329 -1.14 -1.26 -32.59
N GLU A 330 -2.30 -1.65 -33.15
CA GLU A 330 -3.59 -1.02 -32.84
C GLU A 330 -3.99 -1.22 -31.37
N HIS A 331 -3.74 -2.41 -30.82
CA HIS A 331 -3.95 -2.70 -29.41
C HIS A 331 -2.99 -1.92 -28.50
N ASP A 332 -1.71 -1.81 -28.86
CA ASP A 332 -0.71 -1.01 -28.14
C ASP A 332 -1.09 0.47 -28.11
N LEU A 333 -1.54 1.02 -29.24
CA LEU A 333 -2.02 2.40 -29.31
C LEU A 333 -3.29 2.59 -28.47
N LYS A 334 -4.22 1.64 -28.52
CA LYS A 334 -5.44 1.68 -27.70
C LYS A 334 -5.09 1.63 -26.21
N ARG A 335 -4.11 0.82 -25.81
CA ARG A 335 -3.59 0.75 -24.45
C ARG A 335 -3.00 2.10 -24.03
N ALA A 336 -2.09 2.68 -24.82
CA ALA A 336 -1.48 3.98 -24.53
C ALA A 336 -2.51 5.11 -24.37
N LYS A 337 -3.56 5.14 -25.20
CA LYS A 337 -4.68 6.09 -25.06
C LYS A 337 -5.45 5.93 -23.76
N ARG A 338 -5.64 4.69 -23.30
CA ARG A 338 -6.35 4.40 -22.05
C ARG A 338 -5.48 4.73 -20.83
N GLU A 339 -4.18 4.48 -20.90
CA GLU A 339 -3.23 4.85 -19.86
C GLU A 339 -3.13 6.38 -19.70
N GLU A 340 -3.09 7.16 -20.79
CA GLU A 340 -3.11 8.64 -20.70
C GLU A 340 -4.39 9.15 -20.04
N LEU A 341 -5.56 8.66 -20.48
CA LEU A 341 -6.84 9.05 -19.88
C LEU A 341 -6.93 8.65 -18.40
N PHE A 342 -6.45 7.45 -18.05
CA PHE A 342 -6.39 6.99 -16.66
C PHE A 342 -5.53 7.94 -15.82
N MET A 343 -4.33 8.28 -16.28
CA MET A 343 -3.45 9.19 -15.55
C MET A 343 -4.06 10.58 -15.38
N ARG A 344 -4.72 11.09 -16.41
CA ARG A 344 -5.44 12.37 -16.35
C ARG A 344 -6.53 12.35 -15.28
N ILE A 345 -7.40 11.33 -15.29
CA ILE A 345 -8.48 11.17 -14.30
C ILE A 345 -7.91 11.01 -12.90
N LYS A 346 -6.83 10.23 -12.75
CA LYS A 346 -6.16 10.00 -11.47
C LYS A 346 -5.62 11.31 -10.88
N VAL A 347 -4.77 12.03 -11.61
CA VAL A 347 -4.15 13.28 -11.11
C VAL A 347 -5.20 14.34 -10.83
N GLN A 348 -6.24 14.45 -11.68
CA GLN A 348 -7.35 15.36 -11.41
C GLN A 348 -8.12 14.98 -10.15
N GLY A 349 -8.46 13.70 -9.98
CA GLY A 349 -9.17 13.21 -8.80
C GLY A 349 -8.39 13.43 -7.51
N GLU A 350 -7.08 13.14 -7.52
CA GLU A 350 -6.22 13.38 -6.36
C GLU A 350 -6.09 14.88 -6.02
N ALA A 351 -6.03 15.76 -7.03
CA ALA A 351 -6.02 17.21 -6.82
C ALA A 351 -7.34 17.72 -6.20
N GLU A 352 -8.48 17.22 -6.70
CA GLU A 352 -9.81 17.53 -6.15
C GLU A 352 -9.99 17.00 -4.72
N GLU A 353 -9.47 15.80 -4.44
CA GLU A 353 -9.44 15.21 -3.10
C GLU A 353 -8.58 16.06 -2.15
N ALA A 354 -7.37 16.43 -2.56
CA ALA A 354 -6.48 17.29 -1.77
C ALA A 354 -7.12 18.66 -1.49
N ALA A 355 -7.79 19.27 -2.47
CA ALA A 355 -8.51 20.53 -2.27
C ALA A 355 -9.68 20.39 -1.28
N SER A 356 -10.40 19.27 -1.34
CA SER A 356 -11.50 18.95 -0.43
C SER A 356 -11.00 18.69 1.00
N LEU A 357 -9.91 17.92 1.13
CA LEU A 357 -9.24 17.66 2.41
C LEU A 357 -8.69 18.94 3.04
N ALA A 358 -8.14 19.86 2.24
CA ALA A 358 -7.66 21.15 2.74
C ALA A 358 -8.82 21.98 3.30
N SER A 359 -9.94 22.02 2.58
CA SER A 359 -11.16 22.70 3.02
C SER A 359 -11.71 22.11 4.33
N TYR A 360 -11.73 20.77 4.43
CA TYR A 360 -12.07 20.05 5.67
C TYR A 360 -11.10 20.40 6.81
N ALA A 361 -9.80 20.38 6.56
CA ALA A 361 -8.78 20.63 7.57
C ALA A 361 -8.88 22.06 8.13
N VAL A 362 -9.17 23.07 7.29
CA VAL A 362 -9.44 24.44 7.73
C VAL A 362 -10.66 24.50 8.64
N ALA A 363 -11.76 23.83 8.29
CA ALA A 363 -12.96 23.79 9.12
C ALA A 363 -12.72 23.06 10.45
N ASN A 364 -11.98 21.95 10.41
CA ASN A 364 -11.63 21.17 11.59
C ASN A 364 -10.70 21.94 12.53
N ILE A 365 -9.68 22.66 12.02
CA ILE A 365 -8.83 23.54 12.85
C ILE A 365 -9.68 24.57 13.59
N ARG A 366 -10.60 25.27 12.90
CA ARG A 366 -11.48 26.25 13.57
C ARG A 366 -12.34 25.62 14.67
N ALA A 367 -12.83 24.41 14.45
CA ALA A 367 -13.58 23.66 15.45
C ALA A 367 -12.69 23.27 16.65
N GLN A 368 -11.46 22.79 16.40
CA GLN A 368 -10.52 22.43 17.47
C GLN A 368 -10.00 23.65 18.22
N GLU A 369 -9.76 24.79 17.57
CA GLU A 369 -9.42 26.05 18.24
C GLU A 369 -10.54 26.50 19.18
N SER A 370 -11.80 26.42 18.73
CA SER A 370 -12.97 26.77 19.56
C SER A 370 -13.10 25.82 20.76
N ARG A 371 -12.92 24.51 20.53
CA ARG A 371 -12.93 23.50 21.59
C ARG A 371 -11.78 23.71 22.58
N LEU A 372 -10.58 24.02 22.07
CA LEU A 372 -9.41 24.28 22.90
C LEU A 372 -9.62 25.54 23.74
N ALA A 373 -10.22 26.60 23.20
CA ALA A 373 -10.57 27.79 23.98
C ALA A 373 -11.52 27.44 25.15
N ALA A 374 -12.55 26.62 24.91
CA ALA A 374 -13.46 26.15 25.96
C ALA A 374 -12.76 25.29 27.02
N LEU A 375 -11.89 24.36 26.60
CA LEU A 375 -11.10 23.51 27.50
C LEU A 375 -10.12 24.33 28.34
N THR A 376 -9.48 25.31 27.70
CA THR A 376 -8.55 26.24 28.34
C THR A 376 -9.27 27.03 29.43
N GLU A 377 -10.48 27.55 29.13
CA GLU A 377 -11.25 28.30 30.10
C GLU A 377 -11.82 27.42 31.23
N ALA A 378 -12.16 26.16 30.93
CA ALA A 378 -12.51 25.18 31.94
C ALA A 378 -11.35 24.95 32.92
N VAL A 379 -10.10 24.81 32.44
CA VAL A 379 -8.95 24.69 33.35
C VAL A 379 -8.78 25.95 34.19
N ARG A 380 -8.89 27.14 33.60
CA ARG A 380 -8.81 28.42 34.32
C ARG A 380 -9.82 28.49 35.47
N GLU A 381 -11.08 28.17 35.19
CA GLU A 381 -12.13 28.14 36.21
C GLU A 381 -11.80 27.14 37.33
N ARG A 382 -11.34 25.93 36.97
CA ARG A 382 -11.02 24.88 37.94
C ARG A 382 -9.81 25.22 38.81
N ILE A 383 -8.80 25.92 38.30
CA ILE A 383 -7.68 26.45 39.09
C ILE A 383 -8.21 27.43 40.15
N MET A 384 -9.07 28.38 39.76
CA MET A 384 -9.64 29.37 40.69
C MET A 384 -10.53 28.72 41.76
N ARG A 385 -11.36 27.75 41.37
CA ARG A 385 -12.21 27.00 42.30
C ARG A 385 -11.37 26.16 43.26
N HIS A 386 -10.32 25.50 42.79
CA HIS A 386 -9.44 24.72 43.65
C HIS A 386 -8.72 25.58 44.70
N ALA A 387 -8.36 26.82 44.36
CA ALA A 387 -7.77 27.76 45.30
C ALA A 387 -8.73 28.25 46.40
N SER A 388 -10.06 28.23 46.15
CA SER A 388 -11.04 28.93 46.99
C SER A 388 -12.09 28.01 47.64
N LEU A 389 -12.28 26.80 47.12
CA LEU A 389 -13.36 25.89 47.51
C LEU A 389 -12.80 24.53 47.95
N SER A 390 -13.35 23.99 49.04
CA SER A 390 -13.13 22.62 49.50
C SER A 390 -13.96 21.61 48.70
N GLY A 391 -13.58 20.33 48.74
CA GLY A 391 -14.32 19.23 48.11
C GLY A 391 -13.49 18.47 47.07
N ASP A 392 -14.11 18.10 45.94
CA ASP A 392 -13.53 17.38 44.80
C ASP A 392 -12.83 18.31 43.77
N THR A 393 -12.49 19.53 44.19
CA THR A 393 -11.99 20.58 43.29
C THR A 393 -10.64 20.24 42.68
N PHE A 394 -9.84 19.42 43.35
CA PHE A 394 -8.54 18.96 42.84
C PHE A 394 -8.73 17.93 41.72
N GLU A 395 -9.64 16.99 41.91
CA GLU A 395 -10.00 15.91 40.98
C GLU A 395 -10.59 16.51 39.70
N GLN A 396 -11.51 17.47 39.83
CA GLN A 396 -12.07 18.19 38.69
C GLN A 396 -11.01 19.01 37.93
N LEU A 397 -10.04 19.59 38.65
CA LEU A 397 -8.90 20.26 38.04
C LEU A 397 -8.03 19.27 37.24
N GLN A 398 -7.69 18.10 37.79
CA GLN A 398 -6.90 17.11 37.06
C GLN A 398 -7.65 16.58 35.82
N LYS A 399 -8.97 16.31 35.92
CA LYS A 399 -9.81 15.96 34.76
C LYS A 399 -9.73 17.03 33.67
N SER A 400 -9.88 18.30 34.03
CA SER A 400 -9.83 19.41 33.06
C SER A 400 -8.45 19.55 32.41
N ARG A 401 -7.35 19.34 33.16
CA ARG A 401 -5.97 19.39 32.62
C ARG A 401 -5.72 18.28 31.60
N TYR A 402 -6.19 17.07 31.89
CA TYR A 402 -6.07 15.96 30.95
C TYR A 402 -6.92 16.19 29.69
N GLN A 403 -8.15 16.69 29.83
CA GLN A 403 -8.99 17.05 28.68
C GLN A 403 -8.37 18.15 27.83
N TYR A 404 -7.77 19.17 28.46
CA TYR A 404 -7.00 20.20 27.75
C TYR A 404 -5.79 19.59 27.01
N TYR A 405 -4.99 18.74 27.68
CA TYR A 405 -3.87 18.04 27.05
C TYR A 405 -4.32 17.29 25.77
N ARG A 406 -5.44 16.57 25.84
CA ARG A 406 -6.04 15.93 24.66
C ARG A 406 -6.48 16.93 23.59
N GLY A 407 -7.10 18.03 23.98
CA GLY A 407 -7.47 19.11 23.05
C GLY A 407 -6.27 19.73 22.33
N VAL A 408 -5.12 19.87 23.00
CA VAL A 408 -3.89 20.33 22.35
C VAL A 408 -3.38 19.31 21.34
N MET A 409 -3.39 18.02 21.70
CA MET A 409 -3.01 16.95 20.77
C MET A 409 -3.90 16.95 19.51
N ASP A 410 -5.23 17.05 19.69
CA ASP A 410 -6.20 17.10 18.59
C ASP A 410 -5.98 18.32 17.67
N LEU A 411 -5.63 19.48 18.23
CA LEU A 411 -5.29 20.68 17.46
C LEU A 411 -4.00 20.47 16.65
N LEU A 412 -2.93 19.96 17.28
CA LEU A 412 -1.64 19.70 16.60
C LEU A 412 -1.77 18.66 15.47
N ASP A 413 -2.63 17.65 15.64
CA ASP A 413 -2.97 16.70 14.58
C ASP A 413 -3.71 17.37 13.42
N SER A 414 -4.68 18.24 13.71
CA SER A 414 -5.45 18.97 12.70
C SER A 414 -4.56 19.93 11.90
N GLU A 415 -3.66 20.61 12.58
CA GLU A 415 -2.63 21.49 12.03
C GLU A 415 -1.64 20.75 11.13
N MET A 416 -1.19 19.57 11.57
CA MET A 416 -0.33 18.68 10.77
C MET A 416 -1.03 18.25 9.48
N ILE A 417 -2.30 17.80 9.56
CA ILE A 417 -3.08 17.38 8.39
C ILE A 417 -3.22 18.54 7.41
N PHE A 418 -3.58 19.74 7.88
CA PHE A 418 -3.71 20.92 7.02
C PHE A 418 -2.42 21.23 6.26
N MET A 419 -1.27 21.23 6.95
CA MET A 419 0.03 21.48 6.32
C MET A 419 0.44 20.37 5.35
N GLN A 420 0.15 19.11 5.66
CA GLN A 420 0.42 17.97 4.76
C GLN A 420 -0.42 18.07 3.49
N THR A 421 -1.70 18.39 3.60
CA THR A 421 -2.57 18.59 2.44
C THR A 421 -2.16 19.82 1.64
N GLY A 422 -1.67 20.88 2.31
CA GLY A 422 -1.05 22.01 1.63
C GLY A 422 0.17 21.60 0.79
N ALA A 423 1.02 20.71 1.31
CA ALA A 423 2.15 20.16 0.55
C ALA A 423 1.72 19.33 -0.66
N ASP A 424 0.64 18.55 -0.54
CA ASP A 424 0.06 17.79 -1.67
C ASP A 424 -0.48 18.76 -2.74
N LEU A 425 -1.24 19.79 -2.33
CA LEU A 425 -1.78 20.81 -3.23
C LEU A 425 -0.70 21.56 -4.02
N LEU A 426 0.44 21.84 -3.40
CA LEU A 426 1.58 22.47 -4.10
C LEU A 426 2.13 21.57 -5.22
N GLY A 427 2.14 20.26 -5.04
CA GLY A 427 2.58 19.31 -6.07
C GLY A 427 1.69 19.32 -7.31
N TYR A 428 0.38 19.52 -7.13
CA TYR A 428 -0.56 19.68 -8.24
C TYR A 428 -0.56 21.10 -8.82
N ALA A 429 -0.35 22.12 -7.97
CA ALA A 429 -0.36 23.52 -8.35
C ALA A 429 0.87 23.94 -9.17
N TYR A 430 2.02 23.37 -8.83
CA TYR A 430 3.33 23.74 -9.37
C TYR A 430 4.07 22.48 -9.86
N PRO A 431 3.62 21.88 -10.97
CA PRO A 431 4.12 20.58 -11.46
C PRO A 431 5.59 20.57 -11.90
N ASP A 432 6.19 21.74 -12.14
CA ASP A 432 7.63 21.86 -12.44
C ASP A 432 8.49 21.99 -11.16
N GLY A 433 7.87 21.84 -9.98
CA GLY A 433 8.53 21.88 -8.69
C GLY A 433 8.98 23.29 -8.28
N PRO A 434 10.07 23.43 -7.49
CA PRO A 434 10.43 24.69 -6.81
C PRO A 434 10.70 25.87 -7.75
N LEU A 435 11.01 25.61 -9.02
CA LEU A 435 11.24 26.66 -10.03
C LEU A 435 9.94 27.35 -10.49
N SER A 436 8.81 26.66 -10.38
CA SER A 436 7.49 27.20 -10.74
C SER A 436 6.71 27.76 -9.56
N GLU A 437 7.19 27.52 -8.34
CA GLU A 437 6.56 27.98 -7.11
C GLU A 437 6.81 29.48 -6.88
N PRO A 438 5.88 30.19 -6.21
CA PRO A 438 6.13 31.55 -5.75
C PRO A 438 7.34 31.63 -4.82
N SER A 439 8.17 32.67 -4.97
CA SER A 439 9.31 32.89 -4.08
C SER A 439 8.90 33.26 -2.65
N GLU A 440 7.67 33.76 -2.47
CA GLU A 440 7.10 34.08 -1.17
C GLU A 440 6.78 32.78 -0.40
N ARG A 441 7.31 32.68 0.82
CA ARG A 441 7.01 31.58 1.74
C ARG A 441 6.21 32.08 2.92
N ILE A 442 5.15 31.36 3.23
CA ILE A 442 4.22 31.66 4.31
C ILE A 442 4.35 30.62 5.43
N ARG A 443 3.97 31.02 6.65
CA ARG A 443 3.67 30.06 7.72
C ARG A 443 2.19 29.70 7.59
N PRO A 444 1.83 28.46 7.18
CA PRO A 444 0.43 28.10 6.93
C PRO A 444 -0.45 28.28 8.17
N ILE A 445 0.14 28.08 9.34
CA ILE A 445 -0.49 28.35 10.63
C ILE A 445 0.12 29.64 11.15
N ALA A 446 -0.69 30.69 11.23
CA ALA A 446 -0.25 31.97 11.75
C ALA A 446 -0.03 31.87 13.27
N ASP A 447 1.00 32.55 13.78
CA ASP A 447 1.19 32.77 15.22
C ASP A 447 0.11 33.75 15.72
N ASN A 448 -1.11 33.23 15.90
CA ASN A 448 -2.19 33.99 16.50
C ASN A 448 -1.88 34.18 18.00
N PRO A 449 -1.94 35.41 18.55
CA PRO A 449 -1.77 35.64 19.98
C PRO A 449 -2.69 34.79 20.86
N LEU A 450 -3.90 34.49 20.39
CA LEU A 450 -4.85 33.62 21.11
C LEU A 450 -4.37 32.17 21.15
N ARG A 451 -3.93 31.62 20.00
CA ARG A 451 -3.31 30.29 19.91
C ARG A 451 -2.10 30.19 20.84
N SER A 452 -1.20 31.17 20.77
CA SER A 452 0.00 31.23 21.60
C SER A 452 -0.33 31.28 23.10
N ARG A 453 -1.37 32.05 23.49
CA ARG A 453 -1.87 32.10 24.87
C ARG A 453 -2.50 30.79 25.33
N MET A 454 -3.24 30.10 24.46
CA MET A 454 -3.86 28.81 24.78
C MET A 454 -2.84 27.68 24.90
N LEU A 455 -1.76 27.73 24.11
CA LEU A 455 -0.67 26.74 24.11
C LEU A 455 0.47 27.10 25.07
N ASP A 456 0.27 28.11 25.92
CA ASP A 456 1.29 28.60 26.84
C ASP A 456 1.73 27.46 27.81
N PRO A 457 3.04 27.14 27.89
CA PRO A 457 3.58 26.12 28.78
C PRO A 457 3.25 26.28 30.26
N ASP A 458 3.19 27.52 30.74
CA ASP A 458 3.57 27.80 32.13
C ASP A 458 2.43 27.51 33.12
N TRP A 459 1.19 27.42 32.64
CA TRP A 459 0.03 27.21 33.49
C TRP A 459 -0.37 25.74 33.63
N LEU A 460 0.06 24.86 32.72
CA LEU A 460 -0.29 23.43 32.77
C LEU A 460 0.15 22.78 34.09
N ALA A 461 1.32 23.21 34.59
CA ALA A 461 1.87 22.77 35.87
C ALA A 461 1.58 23.72 37.05
N SER A 462 1.12 24.95 36.80
CA SER A 462 0.99 25.97 37.85
C SER A 462 -0.24 25.77 38.73
N LYS A 463 -0.11 26.05 40.03
CA LYS A 463 -1.22 26.03 41.00
C LYS A 463 -1.96 27.37 41.10
N ILE A 464 -1.35 28.45 40.60
CA ILE A 464 -1.82 29.83 40.79
C ILE A 464 -1.99 30.52 39.43
N ASN A 465 -1.11 30.24 38.46
CA ASN A 465 -1.22 30.82 37.13
C ASN A 465 -2.35 30.16 36.38
N VAL A 466 -3.20 30.99 35.80
CA VAL A 466 -4.32 30.56 34.99
C VAL A 466 -4.00 30.68 33.49
N PRO A 467 -4.54 29.76 32.67
CA PRO A 467 -4.43 29.83 31.23
C PRO A 467 -4.75 31.22 30.65
N GLY A 468 -3.85 31.76 29.82
CA GLY A 468 -4.05 33.04 29.15
C GLY A 468 -4.02 34.28 30.06
N GLY A 469 -3.63 34.16 31.33
CA GLY A 469 -3.58 35.27 32.30
C GLY A 469 -4.91 35.54 33.02
N ASN A 470 -5.01 36.65 33.76
CA ASN A 470 -6.18 36.92 34.61
C ASN A 470 -7.48 37.23 33.83
N THR A 471 -7.37 37.56 32.54
CA THR A 471 -8.49 37.90 31.66
C THR A 471 -9.08 36.66 31.00
N ARG A 472 -10.42 36.60 30.86
CA ARG A 472 -11.11 35.53 30.11
C ARG A 472 -10.61 35.42 28.67
N ILE A 473 -10.61 34.20 28.15
CA ILE A 473 -10.45 33.93 26.72
C ILE A 473 -11.82 34.14 26.06
N LEU A 474 -12.00 35.27 25.37
CA LEU A 474 -13.22 35.59 24.63
C LEU A 474 -13.15 34.94 23.23
N GLU A 475 -14.29 34.45 22.73
CA GLU A 475 -14.42 33.82 21.40
C GLU A 475 -13.80 34.68 20.29
N LEU A 476 -13.24 34.01 19.27
CA LEU A 476 -13.01 34.61 17.95
C LEU A 476 -14.35 35.20 17.48
N GLU A 477 -14.41 36.51 17.24
CA GLU A 477 -15.54 37.11 16.53
C GLU A 477 -15.82 36.27 15.28
N LYS A 478 -17.04 35.72 15.17
CA LYS A 478 -17.47 35.00 13.98
C LYS A 478 -17.23 35.91 12.77
N PRO A 479 -16.35 35.55 11.83
CA PRO A 479 -16.26 36.32 10.60
C PRO A 479 -17.60 36.13 9.88
N VAL A 480 -18.23 37.25 9.54
CA VAL A 480 -19.38 37.30 8.63
C VAL A 480 -19.03 36.45 7.40
N PRO A 481 -19.92 35.56 6.92
CA PRO A 481 -19.65 34.80 5.72
C PRO A 481 -19.41 35.78 4.57
N LYS A 482 -18.16 35.84 4.06
CA LYS A 482 -17.93 36.41 2.74
C LYS A 482 -18.34 35.34 1.74
N ASP A 483 -19.35 35.67 0.94
CA ASP A 483 -19.81 34.87 -0.18
C ASP A 483 -18.61 34.46 -1.06
N TYR A 484 -18.30 33.17 -1.09
CA TYR A 484 -17.53 32.58 -2.17
C TYR A 484 -18.53 32.11 -3.24
N PRO A 485 -18.35 32.48 -4.51
CA PRO A 485 -19.36 32.26 -5.53
C PRO A 485 -19.48 30.77 -5.85
N ALA A 486 -20.69 30.24 -5.69
CA ALA A 486 -21.08 28.95 -6.22
C ALA A 486 -20.99 29.01 -7.76
N ALA A 487 -20.13 28.17 -8.35
CA ALA A 487 -20.10 27.95 -9.78
C ALA A 487 -21.36 27.17 -10.21
N GLY A 488 -22.35 27.92 -10.68
CA GLY A 488 -23.29 27.62 -11.76
C GLY A 488 -23.84 26.19 -11.89
N SER A 489 -25.04 25.98 -11.36
CA SER A 489 -26.04 25.15 -12.04
C SER A 489 -26.80 26.01 -13.04
N SER A 490 -26.87 25.58 -14.30
CA SER A 490 -27.84 26.11 -15.27
C SER A 490 -28.79 25.00 -15.68
N ALA A 491 -30.06 25.30 -15.45
CA ALA A 491 -31.25 24.48 -15.68
C ALA A 491 -31.55 24.18 -17.15
N SER A 492 -32.30 23.09 -17.38
CA SER A 492 -33.65 22.99 -18.03
C SER A 492 -33.79 21.56 -18.59
N THR A 493 -34.93 20.85 -18.65
CA THR A 493 -36.36 21.20 -18.72
C THR A 493 -37.17 19.88 -18.60
N GLY A 494 -38.40 19.92 -18.05
CA GLY A 494 -39.33 18.77 -17.95
C GLY A 494 -39.86 18.29 -19.32
N VAL A 495 -40.81 17.34 -19.49
CA VAL A 495 -41.97 16.81 -18.72
C VAL A 495 -42.37 15.46 -19.44
N PRO A 496 -43.52 14.78 -19.22
CA PRO A 496 -43.92 13.80 -18.17
C PRO A 496 -44.26 12.35 -18.66
N HIS A 497 -44.63 11.50 -17.68
CA HIS A 497 -45.58 10.35 -17.70
C HIS A 497 -45.49 9.27 -18.81
N THR A 498 -45.35 8.00 -18.41
CA THR A 498 -46.46 7.02 -18.24
C THR A 498 -45.93 5.62 -17.94
N ALA A 499 -46.64 4.93 -17.06
CA ALA A 499 -46.45 3.52 -16.74
C ALA A 499 -47.07 2.64 -17.82
N THR A 500 -46.42 1.52 -18.14
CA THR A 500 -47.12 0.33 -18.66
C THR A 500 -46.30 -0.91 -18.36
N ALA A 501 -46.94 -1.84 -17.66
CA ALA A 501 -46.46 -3.17 -17.34
C ALA A 501 -46.49 -4.06 -18.60
N VAL A 502 -45.47 -4.90 -18.75
CA VAL A 502 -45.55 -6.11 -19.58
C VAL A 502 -44.78 -7.22 -18.86
N GLU A 503 -45.50 -8.27 -18.48
CA GLU A 503 -44.99 -9.54 -17.95
C GLU A 503 -44.15 -10.29 -19.00
N PRO A 504 -43.08 -11.01 -18.60
CA PRO A 504 -42.38 -11.92 -19.48
C PRO A 504 -42.92 -13.35 -19.38
N THR A 505 -43.02 -13.95 -20.56
CA THR A 505 -43.42 -15.33 -20.85
C THR A 505 -42.34 -16.33 -20.42
N LYS A 506 -42.79 -17.44 -19.82
CA LYS A 506 -42.00 -18.65 -19.52
C LYS A 506 -41.37 -19.24 -20.78
N VAL A 507 -40.08 -19.62 -20.70
CA VAL A 507 -39.54 -20.76 -21.43
C VAL A 507 -38.64 -21.58 -20.51
N VAL A 508 -39.04 -22.83 -20.32
CA VAL A 508 -38.33 -23.91 -19.61
C VAL A 508 -37.30 -24.51 -20.56
N SER A 509 -36.10 -24.86 -20.07
CA SER A 509 -35.25 -25.90 -20.67
C SER A 509 -34.25 -26.49 -19.67
N THR A 510 -34.65 -27.65 -19.12
CA THR A 510 -33.89 -28.91 -19.00
C THR A 510 -32.44 -28.92 -18.51
N VAL A 511 -32.32 -29.49 -17.31
CA VAL A 511 -31.15 -30.08 -16.65
C VAL A 511 -30.59 -31.26 -17.46
N SER A 512 -29.26 -31.38 -17.47
CA SER A 512 -28.54 -32.63 -17.73
C SER A 512 -27.37 -32.73 -16.75
N GLN A 513 -27.44 -33.69 -15.82
CA GLN A 513 -26.28 -34.20 -15.07
C GLN A 513 -25.48 -35.17 -15.95
N PRO A 514 -24.20 -35.45 -15.64
CA PRO A 514 -23.95 -36.68 -14.87
C PRO A 514 -22.73 -36.68 -13.91
N LYS A 515 -22.94 -37.42 -12.82
CA LYS A 515 -22.09 -38.48 -12.22
C LYS A 515 -20.92 -38.16 -11.28
N GLU A 516 -21.08 -38.75 -10.09
CA GLU A 516 -20.13 -39.08 -9.04
C GLU A 516 -18.92 -39.91 -9.52
N ALA A 517 -17.78 -39.71 -8.85
CA ALA A 517 -16.72 -40.70 -8.71
C ALA A 517 -16.19 -40.69 -7.27
N LYS A 518 -15.96 -41.91 -6.77
CA LYS A 518 -15.62 -42.29 -5.39
C LYS A 518 -14.18 -41.98 -4.97
N GLU A 519 -14.09 -41.75 -3.66
CA GLU A 519 -13.00 -41.97 -2.70
C GLU A 519 -11.69 -42.62 -3.18
N GLY A 520 -10.58 -41.93 -2.86
CA GLY A 520 -9.26 -42.51 -2.63
C GLY A 520 -8.64 -41.85 -1.40
N SER A 521 -8.40 -42.64 -0.36
CA SER A 521 -7.80 -42.23 0.91
C SER A 521 -6.35 -41.76 0.76
N ILE A 522 -6.01 -40.60 1.31
CA ILE A 522 -4.63 -40.22 1.61
C ILE A 522 -4.56 -39.80 3.09
N LYS A 523 -3.59 -40.39 3.79
CA LYS A 523 -3.30 -40.20 5.21
C LYS A 523 -2.95 -38.73 5.51
N THR A 524 -3.75 -38.13 6.39
CA THR A 524 -3.44 -37.06 7.36
C THR A 524 -2.28 -36.12 7.05
N ASP A 525 -2.60 -35.07 6.29
CA ASP A 525 -1.84 -33.82 6.32
C ASP A 525 -2.17 -33.03 7.60
N VAL A 526 -1.12 -32.41 8.15
CA VAL A 526 -1.00 -31.63 9.39
C VAL A 526 -2.22 -30.74 9.70
N LEU A 527 -2.73 -30.83 10.94
CA LEU A 527 -3.88 -30.10 11.51
C LEU A 527 -3.62 -28.60 11.78
N MET A 528 -2.96 -27.89 10.87
CA MET A 528 -2.81 -26.44 10.99
C MET A 528 -4.14 -25.73 10.65
N PRO A 529 -4.42 -24.56 11.25
CA PRO A 529 -5.57 -23.73 10.87
C PRO A 529 -5.50 -23.38 9.38
N LYS A 530 -6.54 -23.73 8.65
CA LYS A 530 -6.59 -23.55 7.20
C LYS A 530 -7.28 -22.26 6.77
N SER A 531 -7.96 -21.60 7.72
CA SER A 531 -8.82 -20.44 7.47
C SER A 531 -8.27 -19.17 8.13
N VAL A 532 -8.35 -18.03 7.45
CA VAL A 532 -7.91 -16.72 7.98
C VAL A 532 -8.86 -15.58 7.55
N TYR A 533 -9.03 -14.56 8.42
CA TYR A 533 -9.71 -13.29 8.09
C TYR A 533 -8.72 -12.33 7.41
N VAL A 534 -9.13 -11.76 6.28
CA VAL A 534 -8.41 -10.73 5.52
C VAL A 534 -9.29 -9.50 5.47
N TRP A 535 -8.97 -8.50 6.28
CA TRP A 535 -9.72 -7.26 6.38
C TRP A 535 -9.33 -6.25 5.28
N ASP A 536 -8.08 -6.30 4.82
CA ASP A 536 -7.58 -5.48 3.72
C ASP A 536 -7.32 -6.31 2.46
N ALA A 537 -8.19 -6.15 1.46
CA ALA A 537 -8.07 -6.79 0.17
C ALA A 537 -7.01 -6.21 -0.77
N SER A 538 -6.37 -5.08 -0.41
CA SER A 538 -5.59 -4.27 -1.36
C SER A 538 -4.45 -5.05 -2.02
N SER A 539 -3.69 -5.83 -1.27
CA SER A 539 -2.58 -6.63 -1.81
C SER A 539 -3.03 -7.76 -2.75
N PHE A 540 -4.28 -8.22 -2.62
CA PHE A 540 -4.85 -9.29 -3.44
C PHE A 540 -5.52 -8.75 -4.72
N LEU A 541 -5.98 -7.50 -4.69
CA LEU A 541 -6.65 -6.84 -5.82
C LEU A 541 -5.67 -6.21 -6.82
N VAL A 542 -4.42 -5.96 -6.43
CA VAL A 542 -3.39 -5.39 -7.32
C VAL A 542 -2.67 -6.51 -8.11
N PRO A 543 -2.64 -6.46 -9.46
CA PRO A 543 -1.99 -7.50 -10.28
C PRO A 543 -0.56 -7.82 -9.89
N GLU A 544 0.23 -6.78 -9.57
CA GLU A 544 1.65 -6.88 -9.28
C GLU A 544 1.94 -7.67 -7.99
N THR A 545 1.03 -7.63 -7.01
CA THR A 545 1.22 -8.27 -5.69
C THR A 545 0.36 -9.52 -5.49
N ARG A 546 -0.71 -9.70 -6.27
CA ARG A 546 -1.70 -10.78 -6.12
C ARG A 546 -1.06 -12.16 -5.99
N ILE A 547 -0.20 -12.53 -6.94
CA ILE A 547 0.41 -13.87 -6.98
C ILE A 547 1.29 -14.07 -5.75
N SER A 548 2.18 -13.12 -5.44
CA SER A 548 3.04 -13.21 -4.26
C SER A 548 2.23 -13.29 -2.96
N SER A 549 1.12 -12.55 -2.82
CA SER A 549 0.27 -12.61 -1.63
C SER A 549 -0.47 -13.93 -1.50
N LEU A 550 -0.97 -14.52 -2.60
CA LEU A 550 -1.60 -15.84 -2.57
C LEU A 550 -0.59 -16.96 -2.30
N GLU A 551 0.63 -16.84 -2.84
CA GLU A 551 1.74 -17.76 -2.55
C GLU A 551 2.16 -17.68 -1.09
N GLU A 552 2.26 -16.48 -0.51
CA GLU A 552 2.57 -16.28 0.90
C GLU A 552 1.48 -16.89 1.80
N LEU A 553 0.21 -16.65 1.47
CA LEU A 553 -0.93 -17.19 2.19
C LEU A 553 -0.89 -18.72 2.23
N LYS A 554 -0.60 -19.35 1.08
CA LYS A 554 -0.45 -20.79 0.97
C LYS A 554 0.80 -21.31 1.69
N ALA A 555 1.93 -20.60 1.61
CA ALA A 555 3.17 -20.94 2.29
C ALA A 555 3.02 -20.91 3.83
N LYS A 556 2.12 -20.06 4.36
CA LYS A 556 1.76 -20.02 5.77
C LYS A 556 0.72 -21.06 6.19
N GLY A 557 0.24 -21.89 5.25
CA GLY A 557 -0.63 -23.03 5.52
C GLY A 557 -2.13 -22.78 5.37
N PHE A 558 -2.54 -21.61 4.86
CA PHE A 558 -3.94 -21.31 4.63
C PHE A 558 -4.38 -21.75 3.23
N ASP A 559 -5.53 -22.44 3.16
CA ASP A 559 -6.19 -22.81 1.91
C ASP A 559 -7.62 -22.24 1.83
N HIS A 560 -8.00 -21.41 2.80
CA HIS A 560 -9.27 -20.72 2.87
C HIS A 560 -9.07 -19.33 3.46
N PHE A 561 -9.59 -18.29 2.82
CA PHE A 561 -9.60 -16.95 3.42
C PHE A 561 -10.94 -16.24 3.24
N LEU A 562 -11.30 -15.49 4.27
CA LEU A 562 -12.48 -14.63 4.33
C LEU A 562 -12.03 -13.21 3.99
N ILE A 563 -12.42 -12.66 2.83
CA ILE A 563 -11.92 -11.36 2.37
C ILE A 563 -12.97 -10.28 2.43
N SER A 564 -12.63 -9.16 3.08
CA SER A 564 -13.47 -7.97 3.20
C SER A 564 -13.10 -6.93 2.14
N PHE A 565 -14.08 -6.10 1.77
CA PHE A 565 -13.88 -4.99 0.84
C PHE A 565 -14.50 -3.73 1.42
N THR A 566 -13.81 -2.60 1.22
CA THR A 566 -14.35 -1.29 1.61
C THR A 566 -15.55 -0.92 0.75
N ALA A 567 -16.41 -0.02 1.25
CA ALA A 567 -17.56 0.47 0.48
C ALA A 567 -17.15 1.09 -0.87
N GLU A 568 -15.96 1.69 -0.94
CA GLU A 568 -15.41 2.25 -2.18
C GLU A 568 -14.95 1.16 -3.15
N GLN A 569 -14.26 0.13 -2.68
CA GLN A 569 -13.88 -1.02 -3.52
C GLN A 569 -15.11 -1.73 -4.10
N VAL A 570 -16.13 -1.97 -3.26
CA VAL A 570 -17.41 -2.52 -3.71
C VAL A 570 -18.03 -1.63 -4.78
N LYS A 571 -17.96 -0.29 -4.64
CA LYS A 571 -18.40 0.67 -5.66
C LYS A 571 -17.61 0.58 -6.96
N LYS A 572 -16.28 0.44 -6.89
CA LYS A 572 -15.39 0.33 -8.04
C LYS A 572 -15.60 -0.96 -8.85
N PHE A 573 -16.11 -2.05 -8.26
CA PHE A 573 -16.40 -3.30 -8.98
C PHE A 573 -17.53 -3.23 -10.02
N ASP A 574 -18.19 -2.08 -10.18
CA ASP A 574 -19.03 -1.85 -11.36
C ASP A 574 -18.20 -1.51 -12.59
N ASP A 575 -17.03 -0.88 -12.39
CA ASP A 575 -16.06 -0.61 -13.45
C ASP A 575 -15.47 -1.92 -13.98
N TYR A 576 -15.28 -1.97 -15.30
CA TYR A 576 -14.81 -3.17 -15.98
C TYR A 576 -13.46 -3.67 -15.45
N TYR A 577 -12.49 -2.78 -15.23
CA TYR A 577 -11.15 -3.16 -14.77
C TYR A 577 -11.18 -3.76 -13.37
N ASN A 578 -11.73 -3.05 -12.38
CA ASN A 578 -11.78 -3.54 -11.00
C ASN A 578 -12.61 -4.83 -10.88
N ARG A 579 -13.65 -4.98 -11.72
CA ARG A 579 -14.38 -6.24 -11.84
C ARG A 579 -13.47 -7.38 -12.32
N MET A 580 -12.69 -7.15 -13.37
CA MET A 580 -11.74 -8.14 -13.89
C MET A 580 -10.69 -8.49 -12.84
N GLU A 581 -10.19 -7.53 -12.05
CA GLU A 581 -9.22 -7.82 -10.99
C GLU A 581 -9.78 -8.73 -9.89
N LEU A 582 -11.03 -8.51 -9.49
CA LEU A 582 -11.71 -9.41 -8.54
C LEU A 582 -11.98 -10.79 -9.15
N GLU A 583 -12.41 -10.85 -10.41
CA GLU A 583 -12.60 -12.13 -11.12
C GLU A 583 -11.29 -12.90 -11.26
N ASP A 584 -10.19 -12.22 -11.55
CA ASP A 584 -8.87 -12.82 -11.66
C ASP A 584 -8.36 -13.32 -10.30
N LEU A 585 -8.54 -12.54 -9.23
CA LEU A 585 -8.27 -12.99 -7.85
C LEU A 585 -9.01 -14.28 -7.53
N LEU A 586 -10.33 -14.33 -7.78
CA LEU A 586 -11.15 -15.51 -7.50
C LEU A 586 -10.76 -16.72 -8.36
N SER A 587 -10.46 -16.49 -9.64
CA SER A 587 -10.05 -17.55 -10.56
C SER A 587 -8.66 -18.12 -10.23
N THR A 588 -7.71 -17.24 -9.91
CA THR A 588 -6.35 -17.58 -9.52
C THR A 588 -6.34 -18.32 -8.19
N SER A 589 -7.07 -17.82 -7.18
CA SER A 589 -7.24 -18.49 -5.89
C SER A 589 -7.78 -19.91 -6.07
N LYS A 590 -8.83 -20.06 -6.90
CA LYS A 590 -9.40 -21.37 -7.22
C LYS A 590 -8.38 -22.30 -7.91
N SER A 591 -7.58 -21.78 -8.84
CA SER A 591 -6.53 -22.56 -9.52
C SER A 591 -5.43 -23.03 -8.56
N MET A 592 -5.16 -22.26 -7.51
CA MET A 592 -4.21 -22.58 -6.45
C MET A 592 -4.82 -23.49 -5.37
N GLY A 593 -6.09 -23.87 -5.49
CA GLY A 593 -6.80 -24.67 -4.49
C GLY A 593 -7.20 -23.89 -3.23
N ILE A 594 -7.25 -22.56 -3.31
CA ILE A 594 -7.60 -21.67 -2.21
C ILE A 594 -9.09 -21.30 -2.32
N ARG A 595 -9.85 -21.58 -1.27
CA ARG A 595 -11.25 -21.16 -1.12
C ARG A 595 -11.32 -19.70 -0.71
N VAL A 596 -12.23 -18.94 -1.33
CA VAL A 596 -12.47 -17.53 -1.02
C VAL A 596 -13.93 -17.31 -0.68
N ASP A 597 -14.19 -16.80 0.53
CA ASP A 597 -15.52 -16.40 0.98
C ASP A 597 -15.55 -14.87 1.18
N LEU A 598 -16.70 -14.27 0.88
CA LEU A 598 -16.91 -12.83 1.07
C LEU A 598 -17.16 -12.53 2.55
N LEU A 599 -16.33 -11.69 3.16
CA LEU A 599 -16.44 -11.25 4.55
C LEU A 599 -17.20 -9.91 4.64
N LEU A 600 -18.21 -9.85 5.50
CA LEU A 600 -19.08 -8.69 5.70
C LEU A 600 -19.27 -8.45 7.19
N GLY A 601 -18.80 -7.31 7.72
CA GLY A 601 -18.68 -7.10 9.17
C GLY A 601 -19.06 -5.72 9.72
N GLU A 602 -20.04 -5.02 9.14
CA GLU A 602 -20.53 -3.75 9.70
C GLU A 602 -21.60 -4.03 10.78
N PRO A 603 -21.37 -3.68 12.07
CA PRO A 603 -22.28 -4.01 13.16
C PRO A 603 -23.68 -3.41 13.01
N THR A 604 -23.81 -2.22 12.40
CA THR A 604 -25.11 -1.55 12.26
C THR A 604 -26.09 -2.29 11.36
N TRP A 605 -25.63 -3.20 10.49
CA TRP A 605 -26.50 -3.99 9.60
C TRP A 605 -27.47 -4.93 10.30
N LEU A 606 -27.35 -5.13 11.63
CA LEU A 606 -28.38 -5.85 12.39
C LEU A 606 -29.70 -5.06 12.48
N TYR A 607 -29.63 -3.73 12.43
CA TYR A 607 -30.80 -2.88 12.51
C TYR A 607 -31.62 -2.95 11.22
N PRO A 608 -32.96 -2.94 11.30
CA PRO A 608 -33.82 -3.10 10.11
C PRO A 608 -33.61 -2.06 9.02
N GLU A 609 -33.22 -0.83 9.37
CA GLU A 609 -33.09 0.26 8.38
C GLU A 609 -31.80 0.13 7.57
N GLU A 610 -30.72 -0.29 8.22
CA GLU A 610 -29.38 -0.45 7.67
C GLU A 610 -29.18 -1.82 7.01
N ARG A 611 -29.96 -2.84 7.39
CA ARG A 611 -29.91 -4.19 6.80
C ARG A 611 -30.09 -4.18 5.28
N LYS A 612 -30.88 -3.23 4.76
CA LYS A 612 -31.08 -3.08 3.30
C LYS A 612 -29.77 -2.87 2.56
N ASP A 613 -28.78 -2.23 3.18
CA ASP A 613 -27.46 -2.02 2.58
C ASP A 613 -26.65 -3.32 2.50
N LEU A 614 -26.70 -4.16 3.54
CA LEU A 614 -26.13 -5.51 3.51
C LEU A 614 -26.72 -6.33 2.35
N ILE A 615 -28.06 -6.36 2.24
CA ILE A 615 -28.74 -7.11 1.18
C ILE A 615 -28.34 -6.59 -0.21
N ARG A 616 -28.29 -5.26 -0.38
CA ARG A 616 -27.84 -4.61 -1.63
C ARG A 616 -26.41 -4.99 -2.01
N ILE A 617 -25.50 -5.04 -1.03
CA ILE A 617 -24.12 -5.47 -1.25
C ILE A 617 -24.09 -6.92 -1.70
N ILE A 618 -24.81 -7.81 -1.01
CA ILE A 618 -24.86 -9.23 -1.36
C ILE A 618 -25.40 -9.42 -2.77
N GLU A 619 -26.51 -8.77 -3.13
CA GLU A 619 -27.07 -8.82 -4.47
C GLU A 619 -26.08 -8.34 -5.55
N ARG A 620 -25.36 -7.26 -5.27
CA ARG A 620 -24.34 -6.73 -6.16
C ARG A 620 -23.17 -7.69 -6.33
N MET A 621 -22.79 -8.38 -5.27
CA MET A 621 -21.64 -9.31 -5.26
C MET A 621 -21.97 -10.69 -5.83
N LYS A 622 -23.26 -11.03 -6.04
CA LYS A 622 -23.70 -12.31 -6.66
C LYS A 622 -23.06 -12.60 -8.03
N LYS A 623 -22.67 -11.57 -8.78
CA LYS A 623 -22.01 -11.72 -10.09
C LYS A 623 -20.62 -12.37 -9.99
N PHE A 624 -20.00 -12.35 -8.82
CA PHE A 624 -18.67 -12.91 -8.58
C PHE A 624 -18.74 -14.33 -8.00
N LYS A 625 -17.76 -15.16 -8.35
CA LYS A 625 -17.72 -16.59 -8.01
C LYS A 625 -17.09 -16.85 -6.63
N PHE A 626 -17.61 -16.20 -5.59
CA PHE A 626 -17.26 -16.53 -4.20
C PHE A 626 -17.77 -17.93 -3.83
N SER A 627 -17.09 -18.59 -2.88
CA SER A 627 -17.47 -19.93 -2.41
C SER A 627 -18.51 -19.89 -1.27
N GLY A 628 -18.55 -18.77 -0.54
CA GLY A 628 -19.45 -18.54 0.59
C GLY A 628 -19.50 -17.08 1.00
N ILE A 629 -20.37 -16.77 1.95
CA ILE A 629 -20.47 -15.49 2.65
C ILE A 629 -20.25 -15.76 4.14
N HIS A 630 -19.42 -14.94 4.75
CA HIS A 630 -19.17 -14.92 6.18
C HIS A 630 -19.62 -13.59 6.77
N LEU A 631 -20.54 -13.64 7.73
CA LEU A 631 -21.04 -12.47 8.43
C LEU A 631 -20.33 -12.32 9.78
N ASP A 632 -19.59 -11.23 9.93
CA ASP A 632 -18.90 -10.85 11.16
C ASP A 632 -19.60 -9.65 11.82
N ILE A 633 -20.89 -9.83 12.12
CA ILE A 633 -21.72 -8.76 12.71
C ILE A 633 -21.74 -8.94 14.22
N GLU A 634 -20.93 -8.16 14.92
CA GLU A 634 -20.79 -8.22 16.38
C GLU A 634 -21.79 -7.31 17.09
N PRO A 635 -22.84 -7.84 17.76
CA PRO A 635 -23.83 -6.98 18.38
C PRO A 635 -23.30 -6.25 19.62
N ASP A 636 -22.28 -6.80 20.29
CA ASP A 636 -21.66 -6.18 21.46
C ASP A 636 -20.80 -4.94 21.10
N SER A 637 -20.46 -4.73 19.82
CA SER A 637 -19.76 -3.53 19.33
C SER A 637 -20.68 -2.30 19.23
N LEU A 638 -21.99 -2.47 19.38
CA LEU A 638 -22.94 -1.36 19.36
C LEU A 638 -23.02 -0.64 20.72
N PRO A 639 -23.19 0.70 20.74
CA PRO A 639 -23.37 1.45 21.98
C PRO A 639 -24.54 0.95 22.83
N GLY A 640 -24.27 0.64 24.10
CA GLY A 640 -25.30 0.19 25.06
C GLY A 640 -25.79 -1.25 24.85
N ALA A 641 -25.05 -2.07 24.10
CA ALA A 641 -25.41 -3.46 23.82
C ALA A 641 -25.66 -4.30 25.08
N GLU A 642 -24.96 -4.02 26.18
CA GLU A 642 -25.05 -4.81 27.43
C GLU A 642 -26.48 -4.92 27.98
N GLY A 643 -27.26 -3.84 27.88
CA GLY A 643 -28.64 -3.79 28.36
C GLY A 643 -29.67 -4.32 27.36
N LYS A 644 -29.28 -4.62 26.11
CA LYS A 644 -30.21 -4.98 25.02
C LYS A 644 -29.80 -6.25 24.26
N ARG A 645 -28.89 -7.06 24.81
CA ARG A 645 -28.33 -8.26 24.13
C ARG A 645 -29.38 -9.22 23.57
N LYS A 646 -30.50 -9.40 24.25
CA LYS A 646 -31.60 -10.28 23.79
C LYS A 646 -32.28 -9.73 22.53
N ASP A 647 -32.51 -8.42 22.49
CA ASP A 647 -33.15 -7.76 21.35
C ASP A 647 -32.18 -7.73 20.16
N LEU A 648 -30.90 -7.41 20.41
CA LEU A 648 -29.86 -7.45 19.40
C LEU A 648 -29.64 -8.85 18.83
N LEU A 649 -29.75 -9.91 19.65
CA LEU A 649 -29.73 -11.29 19.17
C LEU A 649 -30.92 -11.60 18.26
N ALA A 650 -32.12 -11.10 18.56
CA ALA A 650 -33.27 -11.27 17.68
C ALA A 650 -33.05 -10.57 16.33
N HIS A 651 -32.47 -9.36 16.33
CA HIS A 651 -32.08 -8.64 15.13
C HIS A 651 -31.02 -9.38 14.30
N LEU A 652 -30.02 -9.99 14.95
CA LEU A 652 -29.02 -10.82 14.28
C LEU A 652 -29.67 -12.05 13.62
N ILE A 653 -30.56 -12.76 14.32
CA ILE A 653 -31.27 -13.91 13.78
C ILE A 653 -32.08 -13.54 12.54
N GLU A 654 -32.78 -12.41 12.58
CA GLU A 654 -33.55 -11.95 11.43
C GLU A 654 -32.66 -11.55 10.26
N THR A 655 -31.53 -10.90 10.54
CA THR A 655 -30.54 -10.52 9.52
C THR A 655 -29.95 -11.75 8.81
N VAL A 656 -29.58 -12.78 9.58
CA VAL A 656 -29.06 -14.04 9.01
C VAL A 656 -30.10 -14.75 8.16
N LYS A 657 -31.37 -14.76 8.58
CA LYS A 657 -32.48 -15.31 7.78
C LYS A 657 -32.66 -14.55 6.47
N GLU A 658 -32.63 -13.23 6.53
CA GLU A 658 -32.81 -12.40 5.34
C GLU A 658 -31.67 -12.61 4.35
N VAL A 659 -30.42 -12.61 4.82
CA VAL A 659 -29.25 -12.94 3.99
C VAL A 659 -29.39 -14.33 3.37
N LYS A 660 -29.83 -15.33 4.15
CA LYS A 660 -30.01 -16.70 3.65
C LYS A 660 -31.09 -16.78 2.56
N ASN A 661 -32.12 -15.96 2.64
CA ASN A 661 -33.16 -15.86 1.61
C ASN A 661 -32.68 -15.11 0.36
N THR A 662 -31.68 -14.23 0.50
CA THR A 662 -31.13 -13.47 -0.62
C THR A 662 -30.15 -14.28 -1.47
N THR A 663 -29.40 -15.23 -0.91
CA THR A 663 -28.29 -15.89 -1.61
C THR A 663 -28.26 -17.41 -1.43
N ASP A 664 -27.89 -18.12 -2.52
CA ASP A 664 -27.67 -19.57 -2.51
C ASP A 664 -26.26 -19.96 -2.04
N LEU A 665 -25.37 -18.99 -1.85
CA LEU A 665 -24.03 -19.24 -1.32
C LEU A 665 -24.10 -19.83 0.09
N LYS A 666 -23.06 -20.60 0.44
CA LYS A 666 -22.91 -21.10 1.80
C LYS A 666 -22.76 -19.92 2.77
N LEU A 667 -23.48 -19.97 3.88
CA LEU A 667 -23.51 -18.89 4.86
C LEU A 667 -22.87 -19.35 6.16
N SER A 668 -21.96 -18.53 6.69
CA SER A 668 -21.35 -18.71 8.00
C SER A 668 -21.37 -17.39 8.78
N VAL A 669 -21.28 -17.46 10.11
CA VAL A 669 -21.47 -16.30 10.99
C VAL A 669 -20.50 -16.36 12.17
N SER A 670 -19.85 -15.25 12.49
CA SER A 670 -19.11 -15.09 13.74
C SER A 670 -20.04 -14.84 14.92
N VAL A 671 -19.74 -15.48 16.05
CA VAL A 671 -20.55 -15.37 17.27
C VAL A 671 -19.63 -15.31 18.47
N HIS A 672 -19.80 -14.27 19.29
CA HIS A 672 -19.16 -14.20 20.60
C HIS A 672 -19.77 -15.30 21.52
N PRO A 673 -18.95 -16.07 22.28
CA PRO A 673 -19.39 -17.26 23.02
C PRO A 673 -20.53 -16.99 24.01
N ARG A 674 -20.63 -15.76 24.54
CA ARG A 674 -21.73 -15.33 25.42
C ARG A 674 -23.13 -15.53 24.82
N TYR A 675 -23.28 -15.44 23.49
CA TYR A 675 -24.56 -15.68 22.81
C TYR A 675 -24.89 -17.17 22.64
N LEU A 676 -23.94 -18.06 22.95
CA LEU A 676 -24.10 -19.51 22.98
C LEU A 676 -24.30 -20.02 24.41
N ASP A 677 -24.08 -19.18 25.42
CA ASP A 677 -24.22 -19.52 26.82
C ASP A 677 -25.66 -19.24 27.33
N GLY A 678 -26.12 -20.07 28.27
CA GLY A 678 -27.37 -19.85 29.02
C GLY A 678 -28.63 -19.65 28.16
N SER A 679 -29.49 -18.70 28.55
CA SER A 679 -30.76 -18.43 27.87
C SER A 679 -30.60 -17.83 26.47
N LEU A 680 -29.50 -17.10 26.21
CA LEU A 680 -29.20 -16.56 24.88
C LEU A 680 -28.84 -17.69 23.92
N GLY A 681 -28.04 -18.66 24.38
CA GLY A 681 -27.70 -19.85 23.61
C GLY A 681 -28.92 -20.61 23.11
N ALA A 682 -29.94 -20.80 23.96
CA ALA A 682 -31.17 -21.46 23.56
C ALA A 682 -31.93 -20.68 22.46
N ILE A 683 -31.95 -19.35 22.53
CA ILE A 683 -32.59 -18.48 21.53
C ILE A 683 -31.84 -18.55 20.21
N LEU A 684 -30.51 -18.41 20.24
CA LEU A 684 -29.65 -18.47 19.06
C LEU A 684 -29.76 -19.84 18.38
N SER A 685 -29.61 -20.92 19.14
CA SER A 685 -29.67 -22.29 18.64
C SER A 685 -31.00 -22.57 17.94
N LYS A 686 -32.12 -22.17 18.55
CA LYS A 686 -33.43 -22.28 17.91
C LYS A 686 -33.58 -21.37 16.68
N GLY A 687 -33.01 -20.16 16.72
CA GLY A 687 -33.07 -19.20 15.62
C GLY A 687 -32.28 -19.61 14.38
N PHE A 688 -31.15 -20.29 14.58
CA PHE A 688 -30.27 -20.76 13.51
C PHE A 688 -30.53 -22.21 13.09
N ALA A 689 -31.20 -23.00 13.94
CA ALA A 689 -31.64 -24.34 13.59
C ALA A 689 -32.49 -24.31 12.32
N GLY A 690 -32.12 -25.13 11.33
CA GLY A 690 -32.83 -25.23 10.05
C GLY A 690 -32.46 -24.18 9.00
N LEU A 691 -31.61 -23.19 9.31
CA LEU A 691 -31.14 -22.22 8.30
C LEU A 691 -30.05 -22.79 7.37
N GLY A 692 -29.49 -23.96 7.69
CA GLY A 692 -28.47 -24.61 6.88
C GLY A 692 -27.15 -23.84 6.83
N LEU A 693 -26.76 -23.20 7.95
CA LEU A 693 -25.47 -22.53 8.09
C LEU A 693 -24.33 -23.55 7.96
N GLU A 694 -23.25 -23.16 7.28
CA GLU A 694 -22.09 -24.04 7.10
C GLU A 694 -21.35 -24.26 8.42
N TYR A 695 -21.13 -23.18 9.17
CA TYR A 695 -20.57 -23.18 10.52
C TYR A 695 -20.82 -21.84 11.24
N LEU A 696 -20.70 -21.85 12.57
CA LEU A 696 -20.52 -20.68 13.41
C LEU A 696 -19.05 -20.55 13.82
N ALA A 697 -18.44 -19.39 13.57
CA ALA A 697 -17.10 -19.09 14.06
C ALA A 697 -17.20 -18.52 15.48
N VAL A 698 -16.81 -19.29 16.48
CA VAL A 698 -16.92 -18.89 17.89
C VAL A 698 -15.67 -18.14 18.31
N MET A 699 -15.82 -16.87 18.66
CA MET A 699 -14.71 -15.95 18.99
C MET A 699 -14.30 -16.11 20.45
N ILE A 700 -13.48 -17.13 20.73
CA ILE A 700 -12.91 -17.37 22.06
C ILE A 700 -11.46 -16.87 22.05
N TYR A 701 -11.29 -15.56 22.22
CA TYR A 701 -9.96 -14.96 22.26
C TYR A 701 -9.30 -15.22 23.61
N THR A 702 -8.44 -16.23 23.65
CA THR A 702 -7.55 -16.51 24.76
C THR A 702 -6.30 -17.23 24.26
N THR A 703 -5.14 -16.86 24.78
CA THR A 703 -3.87 -17.57 24.52
C THR A 703 -3.70 -18.81 25.41
N ASN A 704 -4.61 -19.04 26.37
CA ASN A 704 -4.66 -20.26 27.16
C ASN A 704 -5.43 -21.36 26.41
N GLN A 705 -4.70 -22.27 25.78
CA GLN A 705 -5.26 -23.36 24.97
C GLN A 705 -6.26 -24.25 25.73
N ASP A 706 -6.02 -24.56 26.99
CA ASP A 706 -6.90 -25.45 27.77
C ASP A 706 -8.25 -24.79 28.03
N THR A 707 -8.23 -23.47 28.26
CA THR A 707 -9.43 -22.65 28.43
C THR A 707 -10.22 -22.59 27.12
N ALA A 708 -9.55 -22.38 25.99
CA ALA A 708 -10.17 -22.38 24.67
C ALA A 708 -10.82 -23.74 24.34
N ILE A 709 -10.07 -24.84 24.51
CA ILE A 709 -10.54 -26.21 24.25
C ILE A 709 -11.74 -26.54 25.13
N LYS A 710 -11.63 -26.30 26.44
CA LYS A 710 -12.72 -26.60 27.38
C LYS A 710 -13.98 -25.84 27.02
N ARG A 711 -13.88 -24.51 26.85
CA ARG A 711 -15.04 -23.68 26.54
C ARG A 711 -15.67 -24.05 25.20
N MET A 712 -14.85 -24.34 24.19
CA MET A 712 -15.34 -24.76 22.88
C MET A 712 -16.06 -26.10 22.94
N ARG A 713 -15.49 -27.09 23.66
CA ARG A 713 -16.09 -28.40 23.90
C ARG A 713 -17.46 -28.28 24.57
N ASP A 714 -17.57 -27.44 25.60
CA ASP A 714 -18.83 -27.20 26.30
C ASP A 714 -19.90 -26.59 25.37
N ILE A 715 -19.52 -25.60 24.56
CA ILE A 715 -20.40 -24.98 23.55
C ILE A 715 -20.90 -26.01 22.53
N MET A 716 -20.01 -26.84 22.00
CA MET A 716 -20.38 -27.85 21.01
C MET A 716 -21.36 -28.89 21.59
N LEU A 717 -21.16 -29.30 22.84
CA LEU A 717 -22.06 -30.25 23.52
C LEU A 717 -23.44 -29.65 23.80
N MET A 718 -23.51 -28.35 24.11
CA MET A 718 -24.77 -27.65 24.33
C MET A 718 -25.60 -27.46 23.04
N HIS A 719 -24.95 -27.44 21.87
CA HIS A 719 -25.58 -27.08 20.60
C HIS A 719 -25.35 -28.12 19.48
N PRO A 720 -25.81 -29.37 19.63
CA PRO A 720 -25.47 -30.48 18.74
C PRO A 720 -26.01 -30.36 17.30
N SER A 721 -26.96 -29.46 17.06
CA SER A 721 -27.55 -29.21 15.73
C SER A 721 -26.74 -28.25 14.86
N LEU A 722 -25.69 -27.64 15.39
CA LEU A 722 -24.88 -26.62 14.70
C LEU A 722 -23.47 -27.15 14.43
N ASN A 723 -22.84 -26.61 13.38
CA ASN A 723 -21.42 -26.86 13.10
C ASN A 723 -20.60 -25.66 13.55
N PHE A 724 -19.35 -25.90 13.96
CA PHE A 724 -18.56 -24.85 14.58
C PHE A 724 -17.13 -24.78 14.04
N ARG A 725 -16.59 -23.57 14.01
CA ARG A 725 -15.16 -23.29 13.97
C ARG A 725 -14.77 -22.49 15.20
N LEU A 726 -13.55 -22.68 15.66
CA LEU A 726 -12.98 -21.86 16.72
C LEU A 726 -12.21 -20.71 16.09
N ALA A 727 -12.57 -19.47 16.40
CA ALA A 727 -11.77 -18.30 16.03
C ALA A 727 -10.73 -18.01 17.13
N GLN A 728 -9.49 -17.79 16.71
CA GLN A 728 -8.36 -17.40 17.56
C GLN A 728 -7.72 -16.13 17.00
N SER A 729 -7.30 -15.23 17.88
CA SER A 729 -6.72 -13.95 17.46
C SER A 729 -5.19 -13.96 17.48
N ILE A 730 -4.60 -13.29 16.49
CA ILE A 730 -3.21 -12.88 16.35
C ILE A 730 -3.13 -11.36 16.14
N GLU A 731 -4.19 -10.62 16.45
CA GLU A 731 -4.24 -9.17 16.27
C GLU A 731 -3.31 -8.46 17.25
N ARG A 732 -2.55 -7.49 16.77
CA ARG A 732 -1.57 -6.76 17.61
C ARG A 732 -2.21 -5.81 18.63
N VAL A 733 -3.46 -5.43 18.41
CA VAL A 733 -4.18 -4.45 19.23
C VAL A 733 -4.80 -5.07 20.48
N LEU A 734 -4.96 -6.40 20.48
CA LEU A 734 -5.50 -7.15 21.61
C LEU A 734 -4.40 -7.47 22.63
N PRO A 735 -4.78 -7.62 23.91
CA PRO A 735 -3.82 -7.93 24.96
C PRO A 735 -3.20 -9.34 24.78
N PRO A 736 -1.99 -9.60 25.33
CA PRO A 736 -1.30 -10.89 25.19
C PRO A 736 -2.09 -12.11 25.68
N GLU A 737 -3.06 -11.90 26.58
CA GLU A 737 -3.94 -12.94 27.09
C GLU A 737 -5.02 -13.36 26.08
N GLU A 738 -5.30 -12.51 25.08
CA GLU A 738 -6.37 -12.69 24.09
C GLU A 738 -5.85 -12.89 22.66
N SER A 739 -4.59 -12.51 22.39
CA SER A 739 -3.95 -12.62 21.08
C SER A 739 -2.56 -13.25 21.14
N TYR A 740 -2.29 -14.17 20.21
CA TYR A 740 -0.98 -14.83 20.08
C TYR A 740 0.10 -13.93 19.47
N PHE A 741 -0.23 -12.70 19.03
CA PHE A 741 0.72 -11.80 18.33
C PHE A 741 2.08 -11.67 19.04
N SER A 742 2.04 -11.42 20.35
CA SER A 742 3.24 -11.22 21.19
C SER A 742 3.87 -12.52 21.68
N SER A 743 3.17 -13.65 21.57
CA SER A 743 3.66 -14.98 21.99
C SER A 743 4.64 -15.61 21.00
N GLY A 744 4.68 -15.09 19.77
CA GLY A 744 5.58 -15.55 18.72
C GLY A 744 5.05 -16.74 17.92
N ILE A 745 5.66 -16.99 16.76
CA ILE A 745 5.13 -17.92 15.76
C ILE A 745 5.16 -19.38 16.22
N ASP A 746 6.15 -19.78 17.02
CA ASP A 746 6.31 -21.17 17.45
C ASP A 746 5.27 -21.56 18.51
N VAL A 747 5.02 -20.68 19.48
CA VAL A 747 3.97 -20.87 20.50
C VAL A 747 2.60 -20.92 19.84
N TYR A 748 2.34 -20.01 18.90
CA TYR A 748 1.11 -20.02 18.12
C TYR A 748 0.91 -21.35 17.39
N LYS A 749 1.90 -21.83 16.64
CA LYS A 749 1.80 -23.10 15.90
C LYS A 749 1.49 -24.27 16.83
N GLN A 750 2.25 -24.38 17.92
CA GLN A 750 2.07 -25.46 18.90
C GLN A 750 0.66 -25.43 19.51
N SER A 751 0.17 -24.26 19.90
CA SER A 751 -1.18 -24.11 20.45
C SER A 751 -2.26 -24.48 19.44
N MET A 752 -2.12 -24.05 18.17
CA MET A 752 -3.12 -24.36 17.14
C MET A 752 -3.16 -25.84 16.78
N GLU A 753 -2.02 -26.51 16.73
CA GLU A 753 -1.93 -27.97 16.53
C GLU A 753 -2.62 -28.72 17.68
N ASN A 754 -2.34 -28.32 18.92
CA ASN A 754 -2.93 -28.96 20.09
C ASN A 754 -4.45 -28.75 20.16
N ILE A 755 -4.93 -27.52 19.99
CA ILE A 755 -6.35 -27.18 19.92
C ILE A 755 -7.06 -28.00 18.84
N SER A 756 -6.47 -28.06 17.65
CA SER A 756 -7.07 -28.78 16.53
C SER A 756 -7.10 -30.28 16.79
N SER A 757 -6.04 -30.87 17.35
CA SER A 757 -5.97 -32.28 17.72
C SER A 757 -7.05 -32.64 18.75
N GLU A 758 -7.16 -31.87 19.84
CA GLU A 758 -8.09 -32.14 20.95
C GLU A 758 -9.56 -31.98 20.58
N LEU A 759 -9.88 -31.06 19.66
CA LEU A 759 -11.25 -30.81 19.22
C LEU A 759 -11.68 -31.63 18.00
N SER A 760 -10.73 -32.13 17.19
CA SER A 760 -11.02 -32.90 15.98
C SER A 760 -11.84 -34.18 16.21
N ASN A 761 -11.72 -34.78 17.40
CA ASN A 761 -12.44 -35.99 17.78
C ASN A 761 -13.92 -35.75 18.11
N ILE A 762 -14.34 -34.49 18.23
CA ILE A 762 -15.73 -34.12 18.55
C ILE A 762 -16.48 -33.87 17.24
N SER A 763 -17.57 -34.60 17.03
CA SER A 763 -18.42 -34.37 15.86
C SER A 763 -18.89 -32.91 15.83
N LYS A 764 -18.96 -32.30 14.63
CA LYS A 764 -19.33 -30.90 14.37
C LYS A 764 -18.23 -29.83 14.47
N PHE A 765 -16.99 -30.20 14.83
CA PHE A 765 -15.86 -29.28 14.73
C PHE A 765 -15.31 -29.23 13.29
N ASN A 766 -15.28 -28.04 12.70
CA ASN A 766 -14.88 -27.79 11.32
C ASN A 766 -13.55 -27.02 11.20
N GLY A 767 -12.74 -27.05 12.27
CA GLY A 767 -11.39 -26.48 12.31
C GLY A 767 -11.29 -25.12 13.02
N VAL A 768 -10.09 -24.56 12.95
CA VAL A 768 -9.73 -23.26 13.54
C VAL A 768 -9.67 -22.20 12.43
N ILE A 769 -10.06 -20.98 12.76
CA ILE A 769 -9.94 -19.79 11.91
C ILE A 769 -9.16 -18.69 12.65
N ILE A 770 -8.32 -17.97 11.91
CA ILE A 770 -7.36 -17.02 12.47
C ILE A 770 -7.72 -15.59 12.12
N GLN A 771 -7.67 -14.69 13.10
CA GLN A 771 -7.92 -13.26 12.91
C GLN A 771 -6.71 -12.47 13.41
N SER A 772 -5.97 -11.71 12.62
CA SER A 772 -6.16 -11.36 11.21
C SER A 772 -4.89 -11.58 10.38
N TRP A 773 -5.04 -11.74 9.07
CA TRP A 773 -3.94 -11.95 8.13
C TRP A 773 -2.86 -10.87 8.21
N GLU A 774 -3.25 -9.61 8.39
CA GLU A 774 -2.39 -8.44 8.35
C GLU A 774 -1.31 -8.45 9.44
N ASP A 775 -1.57 -9.16 10.54
CA ASP A 775 -0.68 -9.20 11.70
C ASP A 775 0.25 -10.41 11.73
N ILE A 776 0.05 -11.40 10.86
CA ILE A 776 0.83 -12.65 10.87
C ILE A 776 2.31 -12.45 10.52
N GLY A 777 2.63 -11.42 9.74
CA GLY A 777 4.01 -11.08 9.36
C GLY A 777 4.80 -10.40 10.48
N GLY A 778 4.11 -9.83 11.47
CA GLY A 778 4.70 -9.06 12.57
C GLY A 778 4.96 -9.86 13.85
N MET A 779 4.56 -11.14 13.88
CA MET A 779 4.80 -12.01 15.03
C MET A 779 6.31 -12.22 15.25
N PHE A 780 6.77 -12.05 16.48
CA PHE A 780 8.16 -12.30 16.84
C PHE A 780 8.54 -13.77 16.56
N ARG A 781 9.77 -13.99 16.08
CA ARG A 781 10.34 -15.34 15.98
C ARG A 781 10.98 -15.74 17.29
#